data_AF-A0A8H6RYL9-F1
#
_entry.id   AF-A0A8H6RYL9-F1
#
_cell.length_a   1.000
_cell.length_b   1.000
_cell.length_c   1.000
_cell.angle_alpha   90.00
_cell.angle_beta   90.00
_cell.angle_gamma   90.00
#
_symmetry.space_group_name_H-M   'P 1'
#
loop_
_entity.id
_entity.type
_entity.pdbx_description
1 polymer ?
#
loop_
_entity_poly.entity_id
_entity_poly.type
_entity_poly.pdbx_seq_one_letter_code
_entity_poly.pdbx_strand_id
1 'polypeptide(L)'
;MALPDELISLILEPALKISEESFANNWSSASPFATYDESTSAYLVVCKSWMRVATPLLYGVVVLRSAAQAQALARALQGNPELGRFIKKLRVEGGFGLTMHTVLQLSPNITDLFLSLDIYATDKTDGLCKGLPLINPRRLIFFIPDRQVKGNKQITSLFGSLKKSFANWDRLTKLGIPPETGWGPVPGLEDLIGSLNRFRRIDCLFVLYWTDAKDVQALLPDCIFREIHVQVLLKSELDRIRNDPNLAEVVKFTSARSRKLAMAQKATASESIAIPSLNPSFVPLVNTTPEIRDLVWSQIIHFVLSPVKQARVDLLLVSKDFYRLGLPRFYTHTVLRLNKLLETHPSLGGCIRTIAGGFTTIWPPLFQGSLTDNPTREGISAALTSVLSKVHNLVEINLLASSGLRHGFMRRAISLEWDTFTALVASAGPQLREVSLSMVAAAGDQAPVELEIPLRRLSGVQKLVWTSRVPVRRADPQSTLERAPLLPSLEHLEVDIVDSSFWELINAYKFPHLRHLTLHDSAPSELFLKSHPITELDIAASIWADSDVPRNILSLCSALVSFNITWSQSSSASGPPPEITLSAGSTAAVLERITFGHNRDFFRGRASEQPRWAQALVELPFESMPKLGEIRVKGLQWPLTQREIGKCVWIGASETLAESNVSLVDAVGKKWRSRLQTRGGKA
;
A
#
# COMPACT_ATOMS: atom_id res chain seq x y z
N MET A 1 -39.06 -22.11 -9.90
CA MET A 1 -38.11 -23.15 -9.44
C MET A 1 -37.28 -22.56 -8.33
N ALA A 2 -37.22 -23.19 -7.16
CA ALA A 2 -36.34 -22.76 -6.07
C ALA A 2 -34.98 -23.44 -6.23
N LEU A 3 -33.88 -22.70 -6.02
CA LEU A 3 -32.54 -23.29 -5.95
C LEU A 3 -32.44 -24.17 -4.70
N PRO A 4 -31.78 -25.34 -4.77
CA PRO A 4 -31.41 -26.12 -3.59
C PRO A 4 -30.60 -25.31 -2.59
N ASP A 5 -30.76 -25.60 -1.30
CA ASP A 5 -30.11 -24.87 -0.20
C ASP A 5 -28.57 -24.96 -0.30
N GLU A 6 -28.02 -26.05 -0.83
CA GLU A 6 -26.58 -26.24 -1.05
C GLU A 6 -26.02 -25.25 -2.07
N LEU A 7 -26.76 -25.02 -3.17
CA LEU A 7 -26.35 -24.04 -4.18
C LEU A 7 -26.48 -22.62 -3.64
N ILE A 8 -27.55 -22.31 -2.89
CA ILE A 8 -27.69 -21.02 -2.20
C ILE A 8 -26.53 -20.82 -1.22
N SER A 9 -26.15 -21.85 -0.47
CA SER A 9 -25.02 -21.79 0.46
C SER A 9 -23.71 -21.50 -0.27
N LEU A 10 -23.42 -22.20 -1.37
CA LEU A 10 -22.22 -21.97 -2.18
C LEU A 10 -22.18 -20.56 -2.80
N ILE A 11 -23.33 -20.02 -3.21
CA ILE A 11 -23.44 -18.65 -3.73
C ILE A 11 -23.18 -17.62 -2.63
N LEU A 12 -23.71 -17.87 -1.43
CA LEU A 12 -23.64 -16.93 -0.31
C LEU A 12 -22.33 -17.00 0.49
N GLU A 13 -21.66 -18.15 0.48
CA GLU A 13 -20.47 -18.39 1.29
C GLU A 13 -19.36 -17.34 1.04
N PRO A 14 -18.99 -16.97 -0.20
CA PRO A 14 -17.97 -15.94 -0.43
C PRO A 14 -18.33 -14.56 0.12
N ALA A 15 -19.62 -14.23 0.19
CA ALA A 15 -20.11 -12.92 0.65
C ALA A 15 -20.27 -12.87 2.18
N LEU A 16 -20.64 -13.99 2.81
CA LEU A 16 -20.95 -14.04 4.24
C LEU A 16 -19.82 -14.63 5.10
N LYS A 17 -18.97 -15.48 4.53
CA LYS A 17 -17.91 -16.17 5.29
C LYS A 17 -16.70 -15.27 5.43
N ILE A 18 -16.30 -15.07 6.69
CA ILE A 18 -15.03 -14.45 7.03
C ILE A 18 -13.93 -15.50 6.93
N SER A 19 -12.88 -15.22 6.14
CA SER A 19 -11.74 -16.12 6.04
C SER A 19 -11.03 -16.29 7.38
N GLU A 20 -10.46 -17.47 7.61
CA GLU A 20 -9.71 -17.77 8.84
C GLU A 20 -8.58 -16.76 9.07
N GLU A 21 -7.84 -16.42 8.01
CA GLU A 21 -6.77 -15.42 8.06
C GLU A 21 -7.30 -14.04 8.50
N SER A 22 -8.46 -13.61 8.00
CA SER A 22 -9.04 -12.31 8.38
C SER A 22 -9.53 -12.32 9.83
N PHE A 23 -10.19 -13.40 10.27
CA PHE A 23 -10.65 -13.52 11.65
C PHE A 23 -9.49 -13.52 12.65
N ALA A 24 -8.45 -14.32 12.36
CA ALA A 24 -7.29 -14.50 13.22
C ALA A 24 -6.24 -13.39 13.11
N ASN A 25 -6.40 -12.42 12.20
CA ASN A 25 -5.47 -11.32 12.01
C ASN A 25 -5.38 -10.46 13.28
N ASN A 26 -4.33 -10.69 14.05
CA ASN A 26 -3.94 -9.98 15.26
C ASN A 26 -2.58 -9.26 15.13
N TRP A 27 -2.03 -9.21 13.92
CA TRP A 27 -0.74 -8.58 13.62
C TRP A 27 -0.88 -7.27 12.85
N SER A 28 -2.03 -7.04 12.22
CA SER A 28 -2.25 -5.80 11.46
C SER A 28 -2.46 -4.63 12.41
N SER A 29 -1.87 -3.48 12.07
CA SER A 29 -2.03 -2.25 12.85
C SER A 29 -3.49 -1.75 12.91
N ALA A 30 -4.36 -2.24 12.01
CA ALA A 30 -5.79 -2.02 12.03
C ALA A 30 -6.54 -3.34 11.82
N SER A 31 -7.75 -3.42 12.40
CA SER A 31 -8.66 -4.54 12.17
C SER A 31 -8.95 -4.69 10.67
N PRO A 32 -8.90 -5.91 10.09
CA PRO A 32 -9.29 -6.11 8.69
C PRO A 32 -10.79 -5.86 8.47
N PHE A 33 -11.57 -5.75 9.55
CA PHE A 33 -12.99 -5.42 9.54
C PHE A 33 -13.26 -3.92 9.66
N ALA A 34 -12.21 -3.09 9.64
CA ALA A 34 -12.25 -1.63 9.66
C ALA A 34 -12.99 -1.02 8.48
N THR A 35 -12.89 -1.65 7.31
CA THR A 35 -13.19 -1.03 6.01
C THR A 35 -14.32 -1.73 5.25
N TYR A 36 -15.21 -2.45 5.93
CA TYR A 36 -16.37 -3.03 5.25
C TYR A 36 -17.37 -1.94 4.87
N ASP A 37 -17.63 -1.84 3.56
CA ASP A 37 -18.51 -0.80 3.01
C ASP A 37 -19.96 -1.28 2.87
N GLU A 38 -20.23 -2.58 2.96
CA GLU A 38 -21.56 -3.19 2.81
C GLU A 38 -22.01 -3.97 4.04
N SER A 39 -23.31 -3.89 4.34
CA SER A 39 -23.93 -4.68 5.41
C SER A 39 -24.28 -6.08 4.91
N THR A 40 -23.65 -7.10 5.47
CA THR A 40 -23.96 -8.51 5.17
C THR A 40 -25.38 -8.93 5.57
N SER A 41 -26.09 -8.13 6.38
CA SER A 41 -27.50 -8.38 6.68
C SER A 41 -28.43 -8.20 5.48
N ALA A 42 -28.01 -7.47 4.43
CA ALA A 42 -28.82 -7.27 3.22
C ALA A 42 -29.15 -8.59 2.51
N TYR A 43 -28.29 -9.61 2.64
CA TYR A 43 -28.53 -10.93 2.07
C TYR A 43 -29.68 -11.69 2.76
N LEU A 44 -30.02 -11.34 4.00
CA LEU A 44 -31.10 -11.98 4.75
C LEU A 44 -32.50 -11.57 4.26
N VAL A 45 -32.63 -10.40 3.63
CA VAL A 45 -33.94 -9.83 3.26
C VAL A 45 -34.35 -10.16 1.82
N VAL A 46 -33.55 -10.96 1.10
CA VAL A 46 -33.85 -11.33 -0.30
C VAL A 46 -35.07 -12.24 -0.41
N CYS A 47 -35.07 -13.39 0.27
CA CYS A 47 -36.21 -14.30 0.34
C CYS A 47 -36.11 -15.25 1.54
N LYS A 48 -37.17 -16.01 1.85
CA LYS A 48 -37.19 -16.95 3.00
C LYS A 48 -36.11 -18.04 2.91
N SER A 49 -35.83 -18.57 1.72
CA SER A 49 -34.77 -19.59 1.53
C SER A 49 -33.39 -18.99 1.78
N TRP A 50 -33.12 -17.79 1.26
CA TRP A 50 -31.87 -17.07 1.52
C TRP A 50 -31.72 -16.76 2.99
N MET A 51 -32.75 -16.24 3.66
CA MET A 51 -32.75 -16.02 5.10
C MET A 51 -32.38 -17.31 5.86
N ARG A 52 -33.04 -18.44 5.56
CA ARG A 52 -32.79 -19.73 6.20
C ARG A 52 -31.34 -20.21 6.04
N VAL A 53 -30.79 -20.15 4.82
CA VAL A 53 -29.44 -20.63 4.49
C VAL A 53 -28.36 -19.65 4.97
N ALA A 54 -28.59 -18.35 4.80
CA ALA A 54 -27.67 -17.28 5.16
C ALA A 54 -27.52 -17.10 6.68
N THR A 55 -28.57 -17.33 7.47
CA THR A 55 -28.55 -17.11 8.93
C THR A 55 -27.40 -17.87 9.62
N PRO A 56 -27.23 -19.19 9.46
CA PRO A 56 -26.11 -19.88 10.09
C PRO A 56 -24.74 -19.42 9.57
N LEU A 57 -24.64 -19.04 8.28
CA LEU A 57 -23.38 -18.52 7.70
C LEU A 57 -23.00 -17.16 8.31
N LEU A 58 -23.98 -16.25 8.43
CA LEU A 58 -23.81 -14.91 8.98
C LEU A 58 -23.47 -14.95 10.46
N TYR A 59 -24.18 -15.75 11.25
CA TYR A 59 -23.95 -15.87 12.69
C TYR A 59 -22.74 -16.75 13.03
N GLY A 60 -22.23 -17.55 12.08
CA GLY A 60 -21.08 -18.42 12.29
C GLY A 60 -19.82 -17.70 12.80
N VAL A 61 -19.57 -16.49 12.28
CA VAL A 61 -18.46 -15.61 12.68
C VAL A 61 -19.01 -14.23 13.01
N VAL A 62 -19.01 -13.88 14.29
CA VAL A 62 -19.47 -12.57 14.77
C VAL A 62 -18.29 -11.68 15.11
N VAL A 63 -18.29 -10.45 14.59
CA VAL A 63 -17.30 -9.41 14.87
C VAL A 63 -17.99 -8.20 15.52
N LEU A 64 -17.66 -7.90 16.77
CA LEU A 64 -18.20 -6.79 17.54
C LEU A 64 -17.15 -5.69 17.70
N ARG A 65 -17.43 -4.50 17.15
CA ARG A 65 -16.50 -3.35 17.14
C ARG A 65 -17.11 -2.09 17.74
N SER A 66 -18.35 -2.17 18.22
CA SER A 66 -19.06 -1.05 18.84
C SER A 66 -20.11 -1.54 19.84
N ALA A 67 -20.44 -0.69 20.81
CA ALA A 67 -21.50 -0.97 21.78
C ALA A 67 -22.87 -1.18 21.11
N ALA A 68 -23.17 -0.42 20.04
CA ALA A 68 -24.42 -0.57 19.28
C ALA A 68 -24.54 -1.95 18.62
N GLN A 69 -23.46 -2.47 18.04
CA GLN A 69 -23.43 -3.83 17.49
C GLN A 69 -23.63 -4.89 18.57
N ALA A 70 -22.95 -4.75 19.72
CA ALA A 70 -23.11 -5.66 20.84
C ALA A 70 -24.57 -5.65 21.36
N GLN A 71 -25.19 -4.48 21.48
CA GLN A 71 -26.57 -4.33 21.94
C GLN A 71 -27.58 -4.87 20.94
N ALA A 72 -27.37 -4.63 19.64
CA ALA A 72 -28.18 -5.20 18.58
C ALA A 72 -28.13 -6.73 18.60
N LEU A 73 -26.92 -7.30 18.74
CA LEU A 73 -26.74 -8.74 18.85
C LEU A 73 -27.40 -9.30 20.10
N ALA A 74 -27.17 -8.69 21.28
CA ALA A 74 -27.79 -9.14 22.52
C ALA A 74 -29.32 -9.17 22.43
N ARG A 75 -29.95 -8.11 21.87
CA ARG A 75 -31.39 -8.08 21.64
C ARG A 75 -31.85 -9.16 20.67
N ALA A 76 -31.13 -9.38 19.57
CA ALA A 76 -31.44 -10.43 18.61
C ALA A 76 -31.38 -11.83 19.25
N LEU A 77 -30.36 -12.10 20.07
CA LEU A 77 -30.20 -13.35 20.80
C LEU A 77 -31.25 -13.54 21.89
N GLN A 78 -31.65 -12.47 22.59
CA GLN A 78 -32.73 -12.53 23.57
C GLN A 78 -34.08 -12.84 22.90
N GLY A 79 -34.34 -12.23 21.74
CA GLY A 79 -35.56 -12.50 20.97
C GLY A 79 -35.56 -13.88 20.32
N ASN A 80 -34.40 -14.43 19.98
CA ASN A 80 -34.25 -15.77 19.43
C ASN A 80 -32.93 -16.43 19.87
N PRO A 81 -32.93 -17.17 20.99
CA PRO A 81 -31.73 -17.81 21.54
C PRO A 81 -31.09 -18.84 20.61
N GLU A 82 -31.83 -19.43 19.67
CA GLU A 82 -31.28 -20.41 18.71
C GLU A 82 -30.21 -19.80 17.82
N LEU A 83 -30.28 -18.49 17.54
CA LEU A 83 -29.25 -17.78 16.77
C LEU A 83 -27.88 -17.87 17.43
N GLY A 84 -27.83 -17.88 18.77
CA GLY A 84 -26.58 -17.94 19.51
C GLY A 84 -25.89 -19.30 19.40
N ARG A 85 -26.62 -20.37 19.06
CA ARG A 85 -26.04 -21.70 18.82
C ARG A 85 -25.22 -21.78 17.54
N PHE A 86 -25.50 -20.91 16.57
CA PHE A 86 -24.74 -20.79 15.33
C PHE A 86 -23.40 -20.08 15.53
N ILE A 87 -23.26 -19.25 16.57
CA ILE A 87 -22.02 -18.49 16.84
C ILE A 87 -20.91 -19.46 17.25
N LYS A 88 -19.94 -19.67 16.35
CA LYS A 88 -18.74 -20.49 16.61
C LYS A 88 -17.52 -19.63 16.86
N LYS A 89 -17.40 -18.50 16.15
CA LYS A 89 -16.27 -17.58 16.28
C LYS A 89 -16.76 -16.22 16.72
N LEU A 90 -16.20 -15.71 17.81
CA LEU A 90 -16.53 -14.41 18.35
C LEU A 90 -15.28 -13.55 18.44
N ARG A 91 -15.29 -12.40 17.75
CA ARG A 91 -14.24 -11.38 17.81
C ARG A 91 -14.78 -10.14 18.50
N VAL A 92 -14.15 -9.74 19.61
CA VAL A 92 -14.56 -8.59 20.43
C VAL A 92 -13.46 -7.54 20.40
N GLU A 93 -13.75 -6.38 19.81
CA GLU A 93 -12.85 -5.24 19.70
C GLU A 93 -13.28 -4.09 20.64
N GLY A 94 -13.21 -4.32 21.96
CA GLY A 94 -13.53 -3.34 23.00
C GLY A 94 -14.28 -3.90 24.21
N GLY A 95 -14.60 -3.02 25.18
CA GLY A 95 -15.40 -3.37 26.37
C GLY A 95 -16.83 -2.82 26.29
N PHE A 96 -17.81 -3.67 25.96
CA PHE A 96 -19.21 -3.27 25.70
C PHE A 96 -20.17 -3.46 26.89
N GLY A 97 -19.63 -3.49 28.11
CA GLY A 97 -20.37 -3.58 29.37
C GLY A 97 -21.17 -4.87 29.54
N LEU A 98 -22.22 -4.83 30.36
CA LEU A 98 -23.13 -5.95 30.65
C LEU A 98 -23.74 -6.61 29.41
N THR A 99 -23.84 -5.91 28.29
CA THR A 99 -24.31 -6.48 27.01
C THR A 99 -23.51 -7.72 26.62
N MET A 100 -22.20 -7.74 26.89
CA MET A 100 -21.36 -8.90 26.58
C MET A 100 -21.68 -10.11 27.44
N HIS A 101 -22.19 -9.92 28.65
CA HIS A 101 -22.64 -11.04 29.49
C HIS A 101 -23.80 -11.77 28.81
N THR A 102 -24.80 -11.02 28.32
CA THR A 102 -25.94 -11.59 27.57
C THR A 102 -25.48 -12.31 26.30
N VAL A 103 -24.57 -11.71 25.52
CA VAL A 103 -24.05 -12.33 24.29
C VAL A 103 -23.35 -13.66 24.62
N LEU A 104 -22.45 -13.69 25.59
CA LEU A 104 -21.70 -14.88 25.97
C LEU A 104 -22.60 -15.96 26.60
N GLN A 105 -23.57 -15.56 27.43
CA GLN A 105 -24.56 -16.46 28.04
C GLN A 105 -25.41 -17.18 26.98
N LEU A 106 -25.82 -16.47 25.94
CA LEU A 106 -26.68 -17.01 24.88
C LEU A 106 -25.88 -17.67 23.73
N SER A 107 -24.55 -17.68 23.79
CA SER A 107 -23.68 -18.23 22.74
C SER A 107 -22.76 -19.34 23.27
N PRO A 108 -23.31 -20.47 23.75
CA PRO A 108 -22.52 -21.51 24.43
C PRO A 108 -21.53 -22.25 23.51
N ASN A 109 -21.70 -22.13 22.19
CA ASN A 109 -20.95 -22.88 21.18
C ASN A 109 -19.70 -22.15 20.64
N ILE A 110 -19.24 -21.09 21.30
CA ILE A 110 -18.05 -20.35 20.88
C ILE A 110 -16.82 -21.25 21.01
N THR A 111 -16.21 -21.60 19.88
CA THR A 111 -14.97 -22.38 19.78
C THR A 111 -13.74 -21.49 19.64
N ASP A 112 -13.88 -20.32 19.01
CA ASP A 112 -12.77 -19.41 18.75
C ASP A 112 -13.12 -18.03 19.30
N LEU A 113 -12.35 -17.59 20.30
CA LEU A 113 -12.51 -16.29 20.93
C LEU A 113 -11.32 -15.40 20.56
N PHE A 114 -11.62 -14.27 19.95
CA PHE A 114 -10.65 -13.21 19.68
C PHE A 114 -10.97 -12.02 20.57
N LEU A 115 -9.98 -11.58 21.36
CA LEU A 115 -10.10 -10.44 22.26
C LEU A 115 -9.09 -9.36 21.87
N SER A 116 -9.59 -8.19 21.50
CA SER A 116 -8.77 -6.99 21.51
C SER A 116 -8.55 -6.51 22.93
N LEU A 117 -7.29 -6.26 23.25
CA LEU A 117 -6.86 -5.65 24.50
C LEU A 117 -6.79 -4.12 24.40
N ASP A 118 -7.38 -3.52 23.35
CA ASP A 118 -7.59 -2.08 23.25
C ASP A 118 -8.72 -1.60 24.16
N ILE A 119 -8.57 -1.88 25.46
CA ILE A 119 -9.55 -1.56 26.49
C ILE A 119 -9.11 -0.27 27.16
N TYR A 120 -9.94 0.76 27.03
CA TYR A 120 -9.69 2.06 27.63
C TYR A 120 -10.37 2.21 29.00
N ALA A 121 -9.94 3.20 29.78
CA ALA A 121 -10.51 3.49 31.10
C ALA A 121 -12.03 3.78 31.07
N THR A 122 -12.56 4.28 29.95
CA THR A 122 -13.99 4.57 29.75
C THR A 122 -14.81 3.34 29.36
N ASP A 123 -14.15 2.27 28.91
CA ASP A 123 -14.84 1.05 28.53
C ASP A 123 -15.31 0.30 29.77
N LYS A 124 -16.28 -0.59 29.60
CA LYS A 124 -16.81 -1.42 30.68
C LYS A 124 -16.55 -2.88 30.35
N THR A 125 -15.72 -3.56 31.13
CA THR A 125 -15.40 -4.99 30.92
C THR A 125 -16.20 -5.92 31.82
N ASP A 126 -17.08 -5.39 32.66
CA ASP A 126 -17.86 -6.16 33.64
C ASP A 126 -18.69 -7.29 33.01
N GLY A 127 -19.30 -7.06 31.84
CA GLY A 127 -20.03 -8.12 31.13
C GLY A 127 -19.12 -9.20 30.55
N LEU A 128 -17.93 -8.85 30.06
CA LEU A 128 -16.92 -9.84 29.68
C LEU A 128 -16.47 -10.63 30.90
N CYS A 129 -16.13 -9.94 31.99
CA CYS A 129 -15.67 -10.57 33.23
C CYS A 129 -16.68 -11.57 33.80
N LYS A 130 -17.99 -11.32 33.65
CA LYS A 130 -19.06 -12.23 34.09
C LYS A 130 -19.36 -13.34 33.07
N GLY A 131 -19.24 -13.05 31.77
CA GLY A 131 -19.62 -13.98 30.72
C GLY A 131 -18.53 -14.98 30.31
N LEU A 132 -17.25 -14.63 30.47
CA LEU A 132 -16.13 -15.52 30.10
C LEU A 132 -16.17 -16.90 30.78
N PRO A 133 -16.55 -17.04 32.07
CA PRO A 133 -16.75 -18.34 32.70
C PRO A 133 -17.88 -19.20 32.10
N LEU A 134 -18.78 -18.61 31.31
CA LEU A 134 -19.95 -19.30 30.73
C LEU A 134 -19.64 -20.00 29.39
N ILE A 135 -18.46 -19.74 28.81
CA ILE A 135 -18.02 -20.34 27.55
C ILE A 135 -16.79 -21.21 27.79
N ASN A 136 -16.44 -22.02 26.79
CA ASN A 136 -15.30 -22.94 26.86
C ASN A 136 -14.61 -23.04 25.48
N PRO A 137 -13.89 -21.97 25.08
CA PRO A 137 -13.31 -21.87 23.75
C PRO A 137 -12.15 -22.86 23.58
N ARG A 138 -11.98 -23.34 22.34
CA ARG A 138 -10.82 -24.13 21.91
C ARG A 138 -9.61 -23.27 21.56
N ARG A 139 -9.87 -22.06 21.06
CA ARG A 139 -8.85 -21.12 20.62
C ARG A 139 -9.06 -19.74 21.24
N LEU A 140 -7.99 -19.17 21.76
CA LEU A 140 -7.94 -17.79 22.24
C LEU A 140 -6.92 -17.00 21.42
N ILE A 141 -7.32 -15.84 20.92
CA ILE A 141 -6.45 -14.94 20.16
C ILE A 141 -6.47 -13.57 20.83
N PHE A 142 -5.30 -13.07 21.19
CA PHE A 142 -5.14 -11.70 21.68
C PHE A 142 -4.75 -10.77 20.55
N PHE A 143 -5.26 -9.54 20.61
CA PHE A 143 -4.88 -8.46 19.72
C PHE A 143 -4.60 -7.19 20.50
N ILE A 144 -3.42 -6.63 20.29
CA ILE A 144 -3.02 -5.35 20.86
C ILE A 144 -2.81 -4.43 19.66
N PRO A 145 -3.64 -3.39 19.46
CA PRO A 145 -3.30 -2.42 18.44
C PRO A 145 -2.01 -1.72 18.84
N ASP A 146 -1.36 -1.14 17.85
CA ASP A 146 -0.04 -0.47 17.82
C ASP A 146 0.11 0.76 18.76
N ARG A 147 -0.61 0.78 19.89
CA ARG A 147 -0.65 1.85 20.89
C ARG A 147 -0.10 1.32 22.20
N GLN A 148 0.64 2.17 22.91
CA GLN A 148 0.99 1.95 24.32
C GLN A 148 -0.30 1.84 25.14
N VAL A 149 -0.85 0.64 25.29
CA VAL A 149 -1.98 0.39 26.16
C VAL A 149 -1.49 0.60 27.59
N LYS A 150 -1.77 1.79 28.13
CA LYS A 150 -1.51 2.07 29.53
C LYS A 150 -2.39 1.15 30.37
N GLY A 151 -1.77 0.47 31.34
CA GLY A 151 -2.49 -0.34 32.32
C GLY A 151 -3.63 0.47 32.94
N ASN A 152 -4.80 -0.14 33.05
CA ASN A 152 -5.97 0.48 33.66
C ASN A 152 -6.82 -0.56 34.40
N LYS A 153 -7.72 -0.11 35.27
CA LYS A 153 -8.54 -1.00 36.10
C LYS A 153 -9.37 -1.99 35.28
N GLN A 154 -9.84 -1.61 34.09
CA GLN A 154 -10.70 -2.44 33.26
C GLN A 154 -9.93 -3.61 32.65
N ILE A 155 -8.71 -3.36 32.14
CA ILE A 155 -7.84 -4.42 31.62
C ILE A 155 -7.33 -5.33 32.74
N THR A 156 -6.94 -4.77 33.90
CA THR A 156 -6.55 -5.57 35.08
C THR A 156 -7.70 -6.46 35.55
N SER A 157 -8.93 -5.93 35.58
CA SER A 157 -10.11 -6.73 35.93
C SER A 157 -10.39 -7.83 34.91
N LEU A 158 -10.25 -7.53 33.62
CA LEU A 158 -10.42 -8.52 32.55
C LEU A 158 -9.38 -9.64 32.65
N PHE A 159 -8.11 -9.30 32.86
CA PHE A 159 -7.04 -10.29 33.08
C PHE A 159 -7.32 -11.15 34.30
N GLY A 160 -7.76 -10.55 35.41
CA GLY A 160 -8.17 -11.30 36.60
C GLY A 160 -9.32 -12.27 36.33
N SER A 161 -10.31 -11.89 35.51
CA SER A 161 -11.40 -12.80 35.12
C SER A 161 -10.94 -13.89 34.15
N LEU A 162 -10.09 -13.57 33.18
CA LEU A 162 -9.52 -14.56 32.25
C LEU A 162 -8.74 -15.63 33.00
N LYS A 163 -7.86 -15.26 33.95
CA LYS A 163 -7.13 -16.21 34.80
C LYS A 163 -8.06 -17.17 35.54
N LYS A 164 -9.17 -16.66 36.08
CA LYS A 164 -10.19 -17.49 36.74
C LYS A 164 -10.90 -18.41 35.74
N SER A 165 -11.19 -17.90 34.55
CA SER A 165 -11.90 -18.65 33.50
C SER A 165 -11.04 -19.77 32.89
N PHE A 166 -9.73 -19.60 32.81
CA PHE A 166 -8.80 -20.62 32.30
C PHE A 166 -8.92 -21.95 33.04
N ALA A 167 -9.24 -21.94 34.34
CA ALA A 167 -9.48 -23.16 35.11
C ALA A 167 -10.65 -24.00 34.55
N ASN A 168 -11.68 -23.33 34.01
CA ASN A 168 -12.89 -23.96 33.48
C ASN A 168 -12.80 -24.23 31.98
N TRP A 169 -11.81 -23.67 31.28
CA TRP A 169 -11.63 -23.85 29.84
C TRP A 169 -10.79 -25.10 29.54
N ASP A 170 -11.43 -26.26 29.65
CA ASP A 170 -10.80 -27.57 29.38
C ASP A 170 -10.55 -27.85 27.89
N ARG A 171 -11.18 -27.09 26.99
CA ARG A 171 -11.00 -27.23 25.54
C ARG A 171 -9.90 -26.33 24.97
N LEU A 172 -9.36 -25.38 25.74
CA LEU A 172 -8.40 -24.41 25.22
C LEU A 172 -7.06 -25.09 24.88
N THR A 173 -6.82 -25.32 23.58
CA THR A 173 -5.56 -25.91 23.09
C THR A 173 -4.78 -24.99 22.16
N LYS A 174 -5.41 -23.92 21.66
CA LYS A 174 -4.81 -23.01 20.67
C LYS A 174 -4.68 -21.60 21.21
N LEU A 175 -3.50 -21.00 21.04
CA LEU A 175 -3.21 -19.64 21.49
C LEU A 175 -2.66 -18.79 20.35
N GLY A 176 -3.21 -17.60 20.15
CA GLY A 176 -2.69 -16.59 19.22
C GLY A 176 -2.21 -15.36 19.97
N ILE A 177 -0.93 -15.01 19.80
CA ILE A 177 -0.27 -13.89 20.48
C ILE A 177 0.05 -12.81 19.44
N PRO A 178 -0.22 -11.52 19.73
CA PRO A 178 0.15 -10.44 18.83
C PRO A 178 1.67 -10.24 18.85
N PRO A 179 2.27 -9.66 17.80
CA PRO A 179 3.71 -9.37 17.80
C PRO A 179 4.13 -8.51 18.99
N GLU A 180 5.29 -8.78 19.57
CA GLU A 180 5.99 -7.82 20.41
C GLU A 180 6.57 -6.71 19.51
N THR A 181 5.70 -5.81 19.05
CA THR A 181 6.15 -4.54 18.49
C THR A 181 6.86 -3.82 19.62
N GLY A 182 8.18 -3.58 19.55
CA GLY A 182 9.10 -3.12 20.62
C GLY A 182 8.76 -1.82 21.40
N TRP A 183 7.50 -1.66 21.78
CA TRP A 183 6.86 -0.56 22.49
C TRP A 183 6.51 -0.94 23.94
N GLY A 184 7.02 -2.08 24.41
CA GLY A 184 6.82 -2.64 25.74
C GLY A 184 5.56 -3.52 25.84
N PRO A 185 5.60 -4.60 26.65
CA PRO A 185 4.46 -5.48 26.82
C PRO A 185 3.28 -4.75 27.47
N VAL A 186 2.06 -5.14 27.12
CA VAL A 186 0.87 -4.69 27.86
C VAL A 186 1.01 -5.14 29.32
N PRO A 187 0.98 -4.22 30.30
CA PRO A 187 1.24 -4.59 31.69
C PRO A 187 0.35 -5.74 32.16
N GLY A 188 0.97 -6.83 32.60
CA GLY A 188 0.29 -8.03 33.08
C GLY A 188 -0.08 -9.06 32.01
N LEU A 189 0.21 -8.84 30.72
CA LEU A 189 -0.05 -9.83 29.67
C LEU A 189 0.84 -11.07 29.83
N GLU A 190 2.13 -10.89 30.12
CA GLU A 190 3.04 -12.02 30.37
C GLU A 190 2.57 -12.88 31.54
N ASP A 191 2.15 -12.25 32.64
CA ASP A 191 1.59 -12.92 33.83
C ASP A 191 0.24 -13.59 33.52
N LEU A 192 -0.58 -13.01 32.63
CA LEU A 192 -1.77 -13.68 32.11
C LEU A 192 -1.40 -14.91 31.28
N ILE A 193 -0.47 -14.81 30.34
CA ILE A 193 -0.02 -15.93 29.49
C ILE A 193 0.58 -17.03 30.37
N GLY A 194 1.50 -16.69 31.27
CA GLY A 194 2.14 -17.64 32.19
C GLY A 194 1.14 -18.37 33.09
N SER A 195 -0.02 -17.78 33.39
CA SER A 195 -1.08 -18.48 34.14
C SER A 195 -1.68 -19.68 33.39
N LEU A 196 -1.59 -19.71 32.05
CA LEU A 196 -2.00 -20.86 31.23
C LEU A 196 -1.08 -22.07 31.41
N ASN A 197 0.18 -21.86 31.81
CA ASN A 197 1.16 -22.92 31.95
C ASN A 197 0.69 -24.04 32.89
N ARG A 198 -0.05 -23.67 33.95
CA ARG A 198 -0.58 -24.61 34.95
C ARG A 198 -1.53 -25.66 34.36
N PHE A 199 -2.15 -25.39 33.22
CA PHE A 199 -3.12 -26.29 32.61
C PHE A 199 -2.49 -27.25 31.60
N ARG A 200 -1.30 -26.95 31.06
CA ARG A 200 -0.55 -27.82 30.13
C ARG A 200 -1.34 -28.30 28.91
N ARG A 201 -2.34 -27.52 28.47
CA ARG A 201 -3.28 -27.88 27.38
C ARG A 201 -2.94 -27.24 26.04
N ILE A 202 -2.13 -26.17 26.04
CA ILE A 202 -1.82 -25.45 24.80
C ILE A 202 -0.84 -26.28 23.98
N ASP A 203 -1.28 -26.72 22.80
CA ASP A 203 -0.50 -27.54 21.86
C ASP A 203 -0.22 -26.82 20.53
N CYS A 204 -0.88 -25.70 20.27
CA CYS A 204 -0.76 -24.96 19.02
C CYS A 204 -0.65 -23.46 19.28
N LEU A 205 0.43 -22.86 18.77
CA LEU A 205 0.76 -21.44 18.94
C LEU A 205 0.70 -20.72 17.58
N PHE A 206 0.12 -19.53 17.55
CA PHE A 206 0.11 -18.64 16.38
C PHE A 206 0.79 -17.32 16.75
N VAL A 207 1.85 -16.96 16.02
CA VAL A 207 2.67 -15.76 16.25
C VAL A 207 3.04 -15.08 14.94
N LEU A 208 3.41 -13.79 15.02
CA LEU A 208 3.90 -13.07 13.84
C LEU A 208 5.35 -13.45 13.52
N TYR A 209 6.24 -13.40 14.50
CA TYR A 209 7.66 -13.68 14.33
C TYR A 209 8.10 -14.91 15.13
N TRP A 210 9.23 -15.49 14.74
CA TRP A 210 9.81 -16.62 15.47
C TRP A 210 10.32 -16.22 16.86
N THR A 211 10.77 -14.98 17.04
CA THR A 211 11.16 -14.44 18.35
C THR A 211 10.00 -14.51 19.35
N ASP A 212 8.80 -14.07 18.94
CA ASP A 212 7.60 -14.10 19.78
C ASP A 212 7.28 -15.53 20.26
N ALA A 213 7.53 -16.55 19.44
CA ALA A 213 7.31 -17.95 19.85
C ALA A 213 8.22 -18.37 21.00
N LYS A 214 9.48 -17.92 21.00
CA LYS A 214 10.44 -18.24 22.06
C LYS A 214 10.06 -17.61 23.38
N ASP A 215 9.62 -16.36 23.34
CA ASP A 215 9.22 -15.62 24.53
C ASP A 215 7.97 -16.28 25.14
N VAL A 216 7.01 -16.68 24.31
CA VAL A 216 5.83 -17.44 24.77
C VAL A 216 6.21 -18.83 25.30
N GLN A 217 7.16 -19.52 24.69
CA GLN A 217 7.67 -20.80 25.21
C GLN A 217 8.31 -20.65 26.59
N ALA A 218 9.06 -19.57 26.82
CA ALA A 218 9.65 -19.29 28.12
C ALA A 218 8.59 -19.04 29.21
N LEU A 219 7.44 -18.46 28.83
CA LEU A 219 6.29 -18.27 29.71
C LEU A 219 5.45 -19.54 29.92
N LEU A 220 5.54 -20.50 29.00
CA LEU A 220 4.76 -21.75 28.99
C LEU A 220 5.65 -23.00 28.96
N PRO A 221 6.62 -23.17 29.89
CA PRO A 221 7.61 -24.23 29.82
C PRO A 221 7.03 -25.64 29.98
N ASP A 222 5.85 -25.78 30.59
CA ASP A 222 5.19 -27.08 30.79
C ASP A 222 4.24 -27.46 29.63
N CYS A 223 4.07 -26.57 28.65
CA CYS A 223 3.22 -26.83 27.49
C CYS A 223 4.06 -27.46 26.35
N ILE A 224 3.56 -28.56 25.78
CA ILE A 224 4.23 -29.24 24.65
C ILE A 224 3.57 -28.76 23.36
N PHE A 225 4.24 -27.85 22.66
CA PHE A 225 3.78 -27.35 21.38
C PHE A 225 4.00 -28.39 20.28
N ARG A 226 2.91 -28.86 19.67
CA ARG A 226 2.92 -29.71 18.48
C ARG A 226 3.04 -28.89 17.20
N GLU A 227 2.50 -27.67 17.22
CA GLU A 227 2.53 -26.78 16.07
C GLU A 227 2.78 -25.33 16.49
N ILE A 228 3.71 -24.66 15.80
CA ILE A 228 3.95 -23.23 15.93
C ILE A 228 3.79 -22.60 14.55
N HIS A 229 2.71 -21.86 14.36
CA HIS A 229 2.40 -21.15 13.14
C HIS A 229 3.04 -19.77 13.16
N VAL A 230 4.13 -19.60 12.40
CA VAL A 230 4.84 -18.33 12.26
C VAL A 230 4.43 -17.64 10.98
N GLN A 231 3.88 -16.43 11.10
CA GLN A 231 3.37 -15.72 9.94
C GLN A 231 4.47 -15.00 9.15
N VAL A 232 5.57 -14.54 9.75
CA VAL A 232 6.69 -13.87 9.05
C VAL A 232 8.00 -14.50 9.52
N LEU A 233 8.77 -15.03 8.56
CA LEU A 233 10.12 -15.55 8.79
C LEU A 233 11.16 -14.70 8.07
N LEU A 234 12.15 -14.24 8.82
CA LEU A 234 13.37 -13.66 8.27
C LEU A 234 14.25 -14.78 7.70
N LYS A 235 15.09 -14.46 6.71
CA LYS A 235 15.99 -15.46 6.07
C LYS A 235 16.88 -16.16 7.10
N SER A 236 17.45 -15.40 8.03
CA SER A 236 18.29 -15.92 9.12
C SER A 236 17.53 -16.88 10.04
N GLU A 237 16.23 -16.67 10.25
CA GLU A 237 15.38 -17.56 11.05
C GLU A 237 15.05 -18.84 10.29
N LEU A 238 14.79 -18.73 8.99
CA LEU A 238 14.54 -19.88 8.13
C LEU A 238 15.73 -20.83 8.09
N ASP A 239 16.95 -20.30 7.97
CA ASP A 239 18.17 -21.11 7.98
C ASP A 239 18.36 -21.80 9.34
N ARG A 240 18.08 -21.11 10.46
CA ARG A 240 18.09 -21.70 11.80
C ARG A 240 17.07 -22.82 11.97
N ILE A 241 15.83 -22.60 11.55
CA ILE A 241 14.75 -23.61 11.63
C ILE A 241 15.10 -24.82 10.75
N ARG A 242 15.68 -24.61 9.57
CA ARG A 242 16.12 -25.72 8.69
C ARG A 242 17.25 -26.55 9.29
N ASN A 243 18.14 -25.92 10.05
CA ASN A 243 19.28 -26.58 10.65
C ASN A 243 18.94 -27.30 11.97
N ASP A 244 17.73 -27.09 12.51
CA ASP A 244 17.25 -27.75 13.72
C ASP A 244 16.04 -28.63 13.37
N PRO A 245 16.20 -29.96 13.28
CA PRO A 245 15.13 -30.86 12.86
C PRO A 245 13.91 -30.85 13.79
N ASN A 246 14.12 -30.63 15.09
CA ASN A 246 13.02 -30.56 16.06
C ASN A 246 12.17 -29.30 15.83
N LEU A 247 12.82 -28.18 15.54
CA LEU A 247 12.12 -26.95 15.17
C LEU A 247 11.44 -27.06 13.80
N ALA A 248 12.07 -27.71 12.82
CA ALA A 248 11.50 -27.90 11.50
C ALA A 248 10.20 -28.73 11.52
N GLU A 249 10.07 -29.68 12.45
CA GLU A 249 8.86 -30.50 12.61
C GLU A 249 7.69 -29.68 13.21
N VAL A 250 7.98 -28.85 14.21
CA VAL A 250 6.96 -28.11 14.96
C VAL A 250 6.57 -26.80 14.25
N VAL A 251 7.52 -26.12 13.61
CA VAL A 251 7.30 -24.78 13.03
C VAL A 251 6.69 -24.86 11.64
N LYS A 252 5.45 -24.38 11.53
CA LYS A 252 4.71 -24.23 10.28
C LYS A 252 4.72 -22.76 9.88
N PHE A 253 5.02 -22.45 8.62
CA PHE A 253 5.00 -21.06 8.15
C PHE A 253 4.10 -20.87 6.94
N THR A 254 3.32 -19.80 6.96
CA THR A 254 2.50 -19.41 5.81
C THR A 254 3.40 -18.71 4.79
N SER A 255 3.73 -19.41 3.70
CA SER A 255 4.61 -18.87 2.66
C SER A 255 4.15 -17.48 2.21
N ALA A 256 5.09 -16.52 2.11
CA ALA A 256 4.79 -15.15 1.67
C ALA A 256 4.12 -15.10 0.29
N ARG A 257 4.33 -16.14 -0.54
CA ARG A 257 3.66 -16.36 -1.82
C ARG A 257 2.14 -16.54 -1.65
N SER A 258 1.69 -17.30 -0.66
CA SER A 258 0.27 -17.48 -0.37
C SER A 258 -0.38 -16.17 0.08
N ARG A 259 0.36 -15.30 0.79
CA ARG A 259 -0.12 -13.97 1.18
C ARG A 259 -0.21 -12.98 0.04
N LYS A 260 0.82 -12.90 -0.82
CA LYS A 260 0.74 -12.06 -2.02
C LYS A 260 -0.36 -12.56 -2.95
N LEU A 261 -0.55 -13.87 -3.09
CA LEU A 261 -1.70 -14.42 -3.81
C LEU A 261 -3.01 -14.08 -3.11
N ALA A 262 -3.18 -14.31 -1.81
CA ALA A 262 -4.43 -14.03 -1.10
C ALA A 262 -4.80 -12.53 -1.10
N MET A 263 -3.81 -11.65 -0.96
CA MET A 263 -4.01 -10.19 -1.05
C MET A 263 -4.28 -9.74 -2.50
N ALA A 264 -3.60 -10.31 -3.50
CA ALA A 264 -3.86 -10.02 -4.91
C ALA A 264 -5.22 -10.58 -5.37
N GLN A 265 -5.58 -11.78 -4.93
CA GLN A 265 -6.88 -12.43 -5.18
C GLN A 265 -8.03 -11.67 -4.53
N LYS A 266 -7.80 -10.98 -3.40
CA LYS A 266 -8.77 -10.07 -2.81
C LYS A 266 -8.98 -8.80 -3.65
N ALA A 267 -7.95 -8.34 -4.37
CA ALA A 267 -8.06 -7.23 -5.32
C ALA A 267 -8.67 -7.67 -6.67
N THR A 268 -8.59 -8.96 -7.01
CA THR A 268 -9.19 -9.58 -8.20
C THR A 268 -10.18 -10.67 -7.80
N ALA A 269 -11.29 -10.29 -7.16
CA ALA A 269 -12.34 -11.21 -6.77
C ALA A 269 -13.13 -11.73 -8.00
N SER A 270 -12.51 -12.58 -8.83
CA SER A 270 -13.16 -13.44 -9.84
C SER A 270 -12.15 -14.37 -10.55
N GLU A 271 -11.39 -15.19 -9.83
CA GLU A 271 -10.72 -16.34 -10.47
C GLU A 271 -11.35 -17.65 -9.99
N SER A 272 -12.11 -18.27 -10.90
CA SER A 272 -12.64 -19.62 -10.78
C SER A 272 -11.50 -20.63 -10.62
N ILE A 273 -11.64 -21.57 -9.69
CA ILE A 273 -10.75 -22.73 -9.54
C ILE A 273 -10.75 -23.49 -10.88
N ALA A 274 -9.62 -23.48 -11.59
CA ALA A 274 -9.46 -24.21 -12.84
C ALA A 274 -9.49 -25.72 -12.55
N ILE A 275 -10.48 -26.42 -13.10
CA ILE A 275 -10.59 -27.88 -13.08
C ILE A 275 -9.51 -28.42 -14.04
N PRO A 276 -8.64 -29.37 -13.62
CA PRO A 276 -7.63 -29.92 -14.51
C PRO A 276 -8.28 -30.64 -15.70
N SER A 277 -7.70 -30.43 -16.90
CA SER A 277 -8.09 -31.12 -18.13
C SER A 277 -7.97 -32.64 -17.96
N LEU A 278 -9.03 -33.38 -18.33
CA LEU A 278 -9.12 -34.84 -18.23
C LEU A 278 -8.25 -35.60 -19.26
N ASN A 279 -7.54 -34.91 -20.16
CA ASN A 279 -6.71 -35.54 -21.19
C ASN A 279 -5.24 -35.06 -21.14
N PRO A 280 -4.27 -35.90 -20.73
CA PRO A 280 -2.86 -35.53 -20.65
C PRO A 280 -2.18 -35.34 -22.02
N SER A 281 -2.80 -35.79 -23.11
CA SER A 281 -2.31 -35.64 -24.48
C SER A 281 -2.94 -34.47 -25.23
N PHE A 282 -3.74 -33.65 -24.55
CA PHE A 282 -4.34 -32.47 -25.17
C PHE A 282 -3.26 -31.46 -25.52
N VAL A 283 -3.02 -31.26 -26.81
CA VAL A 283 -2.20 -30.18 -27.34
C VAL A 283 -3.15 -29.05 -27.75
N PRO A 284 -3.21 -27.94 -27.00
CA PRO A 284 -4.11 -26.85 -27.34
C PRO A 284 -3.79 -26.33 -28.74
N LEU A 285 -4.84 -26.05 -29.52
CA LEU A 285 -4.74 -25.48 -30.87
C LEU A 285 -4.03 -26.37 -31.90
N VAL A 286 -3.97 -27.69 -31.70
CA VAL A 286 -3.31 -28.64 -32.64
C VAL A 286 -3.84 -28.57 -34.07
N ASN A 287 -5.13 -28.22 -34.25
CA ASN A 287 -5.78 -28.12 -35.56
C ASN A 287 -5.67 -26.72 -36.20
N THR A 288 -4.91 -25.80 -35.63
CA THR A 288 -4.70 -24.44 -36.18
C THR A 288 -3.34 -24.34 -36.87
N THR A 289 -3.20 -23.38 -37.79
CA THR A 289 -1.91 -23.14 -38.43
C THR A 289 -0.88 -22.63 -37.41
N PRO A 290 0.43 -22.89 -37.61
CA PRO A 290 1.47 -22.43 -36.70
C PRO A 290 1.42 -20.91 -36.43
N GLU A 291 1.06 -20.11 -37.42
CA GLU A 291 1.00 -18.65 -37.32
C GLU A 291 -0.12 -18.20 -36.38
N ILE A 292 -1.32 -18.77 -36.53
CA ILE A 292 -2.46 -18.47 -35.64
C ILE A 292 -2.16 -18.96 -34.22
N ARG A 293 -1.59 -20.16 -34.10
CA ARG A 293 -1.18 -20.72 -32.80
C ARG A 293 -0.17 -19.81 -32.10
N ASP A 294 0.85 -19.35 -32.81
CA ASP A 294 1.87 -18.44 -32.29
C ASP A 294 1.28 -17.09 -31.88
N LEU A 295 0.36 -16.54 -32.68
CA LEU A 295 -0.32 -15.29 -32.37
C LEU A 295 -1.13 -15.41 -31.08
N VAL A 296 -1.92 -16.47 -30.93
CA VAL A 296 -2.74 -16.73 -29.74
C VAL A 296 -1.85 -16.93 -28.51
N TRP A 297 -0.81 -17.76 -28.61
CA TRP A 297 0.11 -17.97 -27.49
C TRP A 297 0.92 -16.73 -27.14
N SER A 298 1.34 -15.92 -28.11
CA SER A 298 2.04 -14.66 -27.84
C SER A 298 1.18 -13.70 -27.02
N GLN A 299 -0.13 -13.63 -27.30
CA GLN A 299 -1.07 -12.79 -26.55
C GLN A 299 -1.31 -13.32 -25.13
N ILE A 300 -1.51 -14.64 -24.99
CA ILE A 300 -1.65 -15.27 -23.66
C ILE A 300 -0.39 -15.03 -22.83
N ILE A 301 0.78 -15.29 -23.40
CA ILE A 301 2.06 -15.09 -22.72
C ILE A 301 2.27 -13.62 -22.37
N HIS A 302 1.91 -12.68 -23.25
CA HIS A 302 1.97 -11.25 -22.96
C HIS A 302 1.13 -10.87 -21.73
N PHE A 303 -0.10 -11.39 -21.62
CA PHE A 303 -0.96 -11.13 -20.47
C PHE A 303 -0.37 -11.72 -19.17
N VAL A 304 0.23 -12.91 -19.26
CA VAL A 304 0.81 -13.59 -18.09
C VAL A 304 2.15 -12.98 -17.65
N LEU A 305 2.97 -12.52 -18.60
CA LEU A 305 4.29 -11.92 -18.38
C LEU A 305 4.27 -10.39 -18.21
N SER A 306 3.09 -9.77 -18.13
CA SER A 306 2.90 -8.34 -17.86
C SER A 306 3.89 -7.80 -16.80
N PRO A 307 4.42 -6.57 -16.92
CA PRO A 307 5.52 -6.02 -16.11
C PRO A 307 5.37 -6.18 -14.59
N VAL A 308 4.14 -6.26 -14.07
CA VAL A 308 3.86 -6.50 -12.64
C VAL A 308 4.22 -7.93 -12.18
N LYS A 309 4.38 -8.87 -13.12
CA LYS A 309 4.48 -10.33 -12.90
C LYS A 309 5.79 -10.96 -13.41
N GLN A 310 6.82 -10.17 -13.76
CA GLN A 310 8.10 -10.64 -14.36
C GLN A 310 8.91 -11.68 -13.57
N ALA A 311 8.47 -12.07 -12.37
CA ALA A 311 9.09 -13.14 -11.59
C ALA A 311 8.83 -14.56 -12.11
N ARG A 312 8.24 -14.75 -13.30
CA ARG A 312 7.81 -16.07 -13.82
C ARG A 312 8.72 -16.59 -14.94
N VAL A 313 10.03 -16.69 -14.69
CA VAL A 313 10.98 -17.33 -15.62
C VAL A 313 10.56 -18.78 -15.92
N ASP A 314 9.97 -19.47 -14.95
CA ASP A 314 9.48 -20.84 -15.08
C ASP A 314 8.52 -21.04 -16.27
N LEU A 315 7.75 -20.01 -16.65
CA LEU A 315 6.86 -20.08 -17.80
C LEU A 315 7.63 -20.20 -19.12
N LEU A 316 8.79 -19.56 -19.24
CA LEU A 316 9.65 -19.68 -20.41
C LEU A 316 10.28 -21.07 -20.50
N LEU A 317 10.34 -21.80 -19.39
CA LEU A 317 10.94 -23.14 -19.30
C LEU A 317 9.92 -24.27 -19.53
N VAL A 318 8.64 -23.95 -19.73
CA VAL A 318 7.59 -24.96 -19.95
C VAL A 318 7.78 -25.72 -21.27
N SER A 319 8.13 -25.01 -22.35
CA SER A 319 8.35 -25.62 -23.67
C SER A 319 9.20 -24.72 -24.56
N LYS A 320 9.71 -25.27 -25.68
CA LYS A 320 10.47 -24.50 -26.68
C LYS A 320 9.64 -23.37 -27.31
N ASP A 321 8.34 -23.58 -27.50
CA ASP A 321 7.44 -22.54 -28.02
C ASP A 321 7.21 -21.42 -27.01
N PHE A 322 7.04 -21.75 -25.73
CA PHE A 322 6.94 -20.75 -24.67
C PHE A 322 8.23 -19.96 -24.53
N TYR A 323 9.38 -20.60 -24.67
CA TYR A 323 10.66 -19.91 -24.73
C TYR A 323 10.71 -18.97 -25.95
N ARG A 324 10.50 -19.49 -27.17
CA ARG A 324 10.58 -18.69 -28.41
C ARG A 324 9.62 -17.51 -28.44
N LEU A 325 8.36 -17.72 -28.06
CA LEU A 325 7.31 -16.68 -28.09
C LEU A 325 7.38 -15.76 -26.87
N GLY A 326 7.80 -16.29 -25.73
CA GLY A 326 7.86 -15.55 -24.47
C GLY A 326 9.13 -14.74 -24.29
N LEU A 327 10.27 -15.13 -24.87
CA LEU A 327 11.55 -14.44 -24.66
C LEU A 327 11.51 -12.96 -25.09
N PRO A 328 10.99 -12.59 -26.28
CA PRO A 328 10.87 -11.18 -26.66
C PRO A 328 9.96 -10.39 -25.72
N ARG A 329 8.87 -11.02 -25.24
CA ARG A 329 7.89 -10.43 -24.31
C ARG A 329 8.47 -10.24 -22.91
N PHE A 330 9.26 -11.22 -22.46
CA PHE A 330 9.92 -11.21 -21.17
C PHE A 330 10.92 -10.05 -21.08
N TYR A 331 11.66 -9.79 -22.16
CA TYR A 331 12.63 -8.68 -22.23
C TYR A 331 12.04 -7.36 -22.75
N THR A 332 10.75 -7.31 -23.09
CA THR A 332 10.11 -6.06 -23.53
C THR A 332 10.25 -4.97 -22.46
N HIS A 333 10.14 -5.34 -21.19
CA HIS A 333 10.48 -4.48 -20.05
C HIS A 333 11.60 -5.15 -19.27
N THR A 334 12.69 -4.46 -18.98
CA THR A 334 13.85 -5.14 -18.37
C THR A 334 14.56 -4.26 -17.36
N VAL A 335 15.23 -4.92 -16.41
CA VAL A 335 16.09 -4.30 -15.41
C VAL A 335 17.54 -4.58 -15.78
N LEU A 336 18.43 -3.62 -15.48
CA LEU A 336 19.82 -3.56 -15.92
C LEU A 336 20.66 -4.82 -15.59
N ARG A 337 20.64 -5.81 -16.48
CA ARG A 337 21.64 -6.89 -16.65
C ARG A 337 21.66 -7.40 -18.10
N LEU A 338 21.51 -6.49 -19.06
CA LEU A 338 21.31 -6.85 -20.46
C LEU A 338 22.60 -7.07 -21.25
N ASN A 339 23.75 -6.54 -20.83
CA ASN A 339 24.91 -6.47 -21.73
C ASN A 339 25.33 -7.85 -22.27
N LYS A 340 25.59 -8.81 -21.38
CA LYS A 340 25.96 -10.19 -21.75
C LYS A 340 24.86 -10.90 -22.55
N LEU A 341 23.59 -10.61 -22.24
CA LEU A 341 22.45 -11.17 -22.96
C LEU A 341 22.39 -10.64 -24.39
N LEU A 342 22.55 -9.33 -24.59
CA LEU A 342 22.53 -8.67 -25.89
C LEU A 342 23.78 -8.98 -26.72
N GLU A 343 24.91 -9.28 -26.07
CA GLU A 343 26.09 -9.87 -26.74
C GLU A 343 25.76 -11.27 -27.29
N THR A 344 25.03 -12.09 -26.53
CA THR A 344 24.66 -13.46 -26.96
C THR A 344 23.48 -13.47 -27.94
N HIS A 345 22.54 -12.52 -27.80
CA HIS A 345 21.30 -12.43 -28.59
C HIS A 345 21.03 -10.98 -29.04
N PRO A 346 21.77 -10.45 -30.03
CA PRO A 346 21.62 -9.06 -30.48
C PRO A 346 20.21 -8.71 -30.97
N SER A 347 19.47 -9.68 -31.52
CA SER A 347 18.10 -9.50 -32.01
C SER A 347 17.11 -9.08 -30.91
N LEU A 348 17.40 -9.39 -29.65
CA LEU A 348 16.58 -8.94 -28.52
C LEU A 348 16.65 -7.42 -28.33
N GLY A 349 17.69 -6.74 -28.83
CA GLY A 349 17.83 -5.29 -28.80
C GLY A 349 16.63 -4.57 -29.43
N GLY A 350 16.11 -5.11 -30.54
CA GLY A 350 14.91 -4.59 -31.20
C GLY A 350 13.60 -4.88 -30.45
N CYS A 351 13.61 -5.78 -29.46
CA CYS A 351 12.43 -6.17 -28.69
C CYS A 351 12.26 -5.37 -27.39
N ILE A 352 13.35 -4.77 -26.88
CA ILE A 352 13.33 -4.00 -25.64
C ILE A 352 12.65 -2.66 -25.87
N ARG A 353 11.57 -2.41 -25.12
CA ARG A 353 10.79 -1.16 -25.18
C ARG A 353 10.94 -0.32 -23.92
N THR A 354 11.16 -0.94 -22.77
CA THR A 354 11.34 -0.25 -21.49
C THR A 354 12.60 -0.72 -20.77
N ILE A 355 13.44 0.21 -20.34
CA ILE A 355 14.55 -0.05 -19.42
C ILE A 355 14.26 0.64 -18.10
N ALA A 356 14.16 -0.13 -17.01
CA ALA A 356 14.01 0.42 -15.66
C ALA A 356 15.25 0.10 -14.81
N GLY A 357 15.88 1.15 -14.28
CA GLY A 357 16.96 1.12 -13.31
C GLY A 357 16.43 1.24 -11.88
N GLY A 358 17.05 0.51 -10.96
CA GLY A 358 16.70 0.54 -9.55
C GLY A 358 17.09 -0.76 -8.88
N PHE A 359 18.23 -0.78 -8.21
CA PHE A 359 18.63 -1.92 -7.41
C PHE A 359 17.71 -2.02 -6.19
N THR A 360 16.72 -2.91 -6.24
CA THR A 360 16.23 -3.51 -5.00
C THR A 360 17.30 -4.48 -4.53
N THR A 361 17.86 -4.28 -3.35
CA THR A 361 18.75 -5.26 -2.69
C THR A 361 18.09 -6.63 -2.48
N ILE A 362 16.79 -6.74 -2.75
CA ILE A 362 15.95 -7.92 -2.55
C ILE A 362 15.55 -8.51 -3.91
N TRP A 363 16.51 -9.10 -4.64
CA TRP A 363 16.19 -10.04 -5.72
C TRP A 363 16.08 -11.47 -5.17
N PRO A 364 15.32 -12.37 -5.81
CA PRO A 364 15.25 -13.77 -5.40
C PRO A 364 16.65 -14.40 -5.31
N PRO A 365 16.91 -15.29 -4.34
CA PRO A 365 18.22 -15.93 -4.14
C PRO A 365 18.78 -16.61 -5.40
N LEU A 366 17.91 -17.04 -6.31
CA LEU A 366 18.29 -17.71 -7.58
C LEU A 366 19.13 -16.84 -8.53
N PHE A 367 19.19 -15.52 -8.34
CA PHE A 367 20.01 -14.61 -9.14
C PHE A 367 21.15 -13.93 -8.35
N GLN A 368 21.37 -14.37 -7.10
CA GLN A 368 22.51 -13.97 -6.25
C GLN A 368 23.71 -14.90 -6.43
N GLY A 369 24.09 -15.22 -7.67
CA GLY A 369 25.42 -15.80 -7.91
C GLY A 369 26.48 -14.84 -7.36
N SER A 370 27.36 -15.33 -6.48
CA SER A 370 28.50 -14.66 -5.83
C SER A 370 28.77 -13.21 -6.27
N LEU A 371 27.94 -12.26 -5.84
CA LEU A 371 28.14 -10.82 -6.07
C LEU A 371 28.76 -10.24 -4.80
N THR A 372 30.03 -10.57 -4.57
CA THR A 372 30.84 -9.90 -3.55
C THR A 372 31.32 -8.54 -4.02
N ASP A 373 31.34 -8.30 -5.34
CA ASP A 373 31.82 -7.05 -5.93
C ASP A 373 30.64 -6.20 -6.40
N ASN A 374 30.39 -5.10 -5.69
CA ASN A 374 29.49 -4.07 -6.17
C ASN A 374 30.11 -3.46 -7.45
N PRO A 375 29.39 -3.44 -8.58
CA PRO A 375 29.93 -2.87 -9.81
C PRO A 375 30.31 -1.39 -9.59
N THR A 376 31.49 -1.00 -10.08
CA THR A 376 31.93 0.40 -10.05
C THR A 376 30.98 1.26 -10.89
N ARG A 377 30.91 2.55 -10.59
CA ARG A 377 30.09 3.51 -11.35
C ARG A 377 30.46 3.53 -12.83
N GLU A 378 31.75 3.51 -13.13
CA GLU A 378 32.29 3.43 -14.49
C GLU A 378 31.86 2.15 -15.21
N GLY A 379 31.90 1.00 -14.52
CA GLY A 379 31.43 -0.27 -15.08
C GLY A 379 29.94 -0.28 -15.40
N ILE A 380 29.12 0.39 -14.58
CA ILE A 380 27.69 0.59 -14.86
C ILE A 380 27.50 1.50 -16.07
N SER A 381 28.21 2.63 -16.13
CA SER A 381 28.15 3.58 -17.26
C SER A 381 28.51 2.91 -18.58
N ALA A 382 29.66 2.22 -18.63
CA ALA A 382 30.12 1.51 -19.83
C ALA A 382 29.14 0.41 -20.28
N ALA A 383 28.59 -0.37 -19.33
CA ALA A 383 27.59 -1.38 -19.63
C ALA A 383 26.29 -0.76 -20.17
N LEU A 384 25.86 0.40 -19.62
CA LEU A 384 24.71 1.15 -20.10
C LEU A 384 24.95 1.65 -21.52
N THR A 385 26.08 2.30 -21.80
CA THR A 385 26.42 2.78 -23.15
C THR A 385 26.38 1.65 -24.17
N SER A 386 26.98 0.50 -23.84
CA SER A 386 26.93 -0.71 -24.68
C SER A 386 25.50 -1.18 -24.93
N VAL A 387 24.66 -1.24 -23.90
CA VAL A 387 23.25 -1.66 -24.04
C VAL A 387 22.45 -0.66 -24.87
N LEU A 388 22.56 0.64 -24.57
CA LEU A 388 21.78 1.72 -25.20
C LEU A 388 22.08 1.89 -26.69
N SER A 389 23.32 1.61 -27.11
CA SER A 389 23.68 1.56 -28.54
C SER A 389 23.00 0.42 -29.31
N LYS A 390 22.50 -0.61 -28.63
CA LYS A 390 21.86 -1.80 -29.23
C LYS A 390 20.33 -1.78 -29.15
N VAL A 391 19.72 -0.85 -28.42
CA VAL A 391 18.26 -0.73 -28.21
C VAL A 391 17.65 0.48 -28.91
N HIS A 392 17.64 0.46 -30.24
CA HIS A 392 17.07 1.52 -31.09
C HIS A 392 15.54 1.67 -30.97
N ASN A 393 14.88 0.67 -30.37
CA ASN A 393 13.43 0.53 -30.27
C ASN A 393 12.86 0.97 -28.91
N LEU A 394 13.68 1.65 -28.11
CA LEU A 394 13.37 2.05 -26.75
C LEU A 394 12.30 3.14 -26.73
N VAL A 395 11.25 2.92 -25.95
CA VAL A 395 10.11 3.83 -25.77
C VAL A 395 10.17 4.48 -24.39
N GLU A 396 10.64 3.75 -23.38
CA GLU A 396 10.69 4.22 -22.00
C GLU A 396 12.05 3.91 -21.37
N ILE A 397 12.62 4.89 -20.68
CA ILE A 397 13.81 4.70 -19.86
C ILE A 397 13.62 5.34 -18.49
N ASN A 398 13.72 4.55 -17.43
CA ASN A 398 13.52 5.03 -16.06
C ASN A 398 14.65 4.57 -15.14
N LEU A 399 15.69 5.38 -15.01
CA LEU A 399 16.88 5.08 -14.19
C LEU A 399 16.83 5.71 -12.80
N LEU A 400 15.80 6.50 -12.51
CA LEU A 400 15.57 7.12 -11.22
C LEU A 400 14.88 6.14 -10.27
N ALA A 401 15.32 6.11 -9.01
CA ALA A 401 14.56 5.42 -7.98
C ALA A 401 13.24 6.17 -7.79
N SER A 402 12.11 5.55 -8.14
CA SER A 402 10.78 6.14 -7.98
C SER A 402 10.66 6.81 -6.60
N SER A 403 10.53 8.14 -6.63
CA SER A 403 10.46 9.04 -5.48
C SER A 403 9.30 8.72 -4.54
N GLY A 404 8.29 7.96 -5.00
CA GLY A 404 7.11 7.56 -4.23
C GLY A 404 7.31 6.41 -3.23
N LEU A 405 8.36 5.57 -3.37
CA LEU A 405 8.60 4.40 -2.52
C LEU A 405 9.81 4.62 -1.59
N ARG A 406 9.84 5.73 -0.85
CA ARG A 406 10.89 6.07 0.14
C ARG A 406 10.78 5.31 1.46
N HIS A 407 10.37 4.05 1.45
CA HIS A 407 10.48 3.19 2.64
C HIS A 407 11.92 2.66 2.74
N GLY A 408 12.83 3.47 3.28
CA GLY A 408 14.10 3.10 3.96
C GLY A 408 15.15 2.23 3.25
N PHE A 409 14.81 1.50 2.20
CA PHE A 409 15.72 0.63 1.47
C PHE A 409 16.36 1.44 0.35
N MET A 410 17.67 1.66 0.47
CA MET A 410 18.52 2.45 -0.43
C MET A 410 18.45 2.01 -1.90
N ARG A 411 17.38 2.36 -2.62
CA ARG A 411 17.43 2.37 -4.08
C ARG A 411 18.31 3.56 -4.49
N ARG A 412 19.55 3.28 -4.87
CA ARG A 412 20.42 4.29 -5.47
C ARG A 412 19.93 4.55 -6.90
N ALA A 413 19.69 5.82 -7.24
CA ALA A 413 19.47 6.23 -8.61
C ALA A 413 20.71 5.88 -9.45
N ILE A 414 20.48 5.44 -10.68
CA ILE A 414 21.57 5.15 -11.60
C ILE A 414 21.80 6.41 -12.40
N SER A 415 22.97 7.00 -12.22
CA SER A 415 23.31 8.25 -12.89
C SER A 415 24.04 7.97 -14.20
N LEU A 416 23.68 8.71 -15.24
CA LEU A 416 24.31 8.68 -16.55
C LEU A 416 25.34 9.79 -16.68
N GLU A 417 26.43 9.46 -17.35
CA GLU A 417 27.37 10.45 -17.88
C GLU A 417 26.82 11.08 -19.16
N TRP A 418 27.33 12.26 -19.49
CA TRP A 418 26.84 13.08 -20.60
C TRP A 418 26.93 12.38 -21.96
N ASP A 419 28.04 11.70 -22.24
CA ASP A 419 28.25 10.99 -23.50
C ASP A 419 27.27 9.82 -23.66
N THR A 420 27.00 9.10 -22.56
CA THR A 420 26.03 8.01 -22.51
C THR A 420 24.61 8.50 -22.81
N PHE A 421 24.24 9.66 -22.26
CA PHE A 421 22.96 10.31 -22.57
C PHE A 421 22.88 10.75 -24.04
N THR A 422 23.93 11.36 -24.58
CA THR A 422 23.97 11.78 -25.98
C THR A 422 23.85 10.59 -26.93
N ALA A 423 24.53 9.47 -26.62
CA ALA A 423 24.42 8.22 -27.39
C ALA A 423 23.01 7.61 -27.33
N LEU A 424 22.38 7.61 -26.15
CA LEU A 424 20.98 7.19 -25.97
C LEU A 424 20.04 7.99 -26.86
N VAL A 425 20.14 9.32 -26.79
CA VAL A 425 19.29 10.24 -27.54
C VAL A 425 19.52 10.11 -29.05
N ALA A 426 20.76 9.91 -29.47
CA ALA A 426 21.08 9.66 -30.88
C ALA A 426 20.48 8.34 -31.40
N SER A 427 20.44 7.31 -30.56
CA SER A 427 19.95 5.97 -30.93
C SER A 427 18.42 5.87 -30.92
N ALA A 428 17.76 6.37 -29.88
CA ALA A 428 16.34 6.14 -29.62
C ALA A 428 15.50 7.43 -29.49
N GLY A 429 16.11 8.61 -29.59
CA GLY A 429 15.49 9.89 -29.23
C GLY A 429 14.06 10.13 -29.75
N PRO A 430 13.80 9.95 -31.05
CA PRO A 430 12.45 10.16 -31.62
C PRO A 430 11.39 9.15 -31.13
N GLN A 431 11.80 7.97 -30.68
CA GLN A 431 10.90 6.90 -30.23
C GLN A 431 10.59 7.00 -28.73
N LEU A 432 11.45 7.65 -27.95
CA LEU A 432 11.26 7.82 -26.52
C LEU A 432 9.98 8.62 -26.24
N ARG A 433 9.20 8.14 -25.25
CA ARG A 433 7.95 8.72 -24.74
C ARG A 433 8.10 9.11 -23.28
N GLU A 434 8.76 8.28 -22.48
CA GLU A 434 9.07 8.57 -21.06
C GLU A 434 10.57 8.44 -20.81
N VAL A 435 11.16 9.49 -20.25
CA VAL A 435 12.59 9.58 -19.93
C VAL A 435 12.75 10.05 -18.50
N SER A 436 13.31 9.20 -17.63
CA SER A 436 13.58 9.51 -16.22
C SER A 436 15.03 9.23 -15.89
N LEU A 437 15.84 10.28 -15.78
CA LEU A 437 17.31 10.18 -15.72
C LEU A 437 17.89 11.04 -14.59
N SER A 438 18.96 10.52 -13.97
CA SER A 438 19.88 11.30 -13.15
C SER A 438 21.16 11.49 -13.96
N MET A 439 21.65 12.71 -14.06
CA MET A 439 22.88 13.05 -14.77
C MET A 439 23.96 13.45 -13.77
N VAL A 440 25.19 13.08 -14.11
CA VAL A 440 26.37 13.36 -13.31
C VAL A 440 27.50 13.79 -14.23
N ALA A 441 28.33 14.71 -13.76
CA ALA A 441 29.52 15.11 -14.50
C ALA A 441 30.51 13.94 -14.60
N ALA A 442 31.29 13.92 -15.68
CA ALA A 442 32.44 13.03 -15.82
C ALA A 442 33.45 13.33 -14.70
N ALA A 443 34.18 12.31 -14.24
CA ALA A 443 35.13 12.50 -13.15
C ALA A 443 36.19 13.55 -13.53
N GLY A 444 36.20 14.68 -12.81
CA GLY A 444 37.18 15.76 -13.01
C GLY A 444 36.77 16.86 -13.99
N ASP A 445 35.62 16.74 -14.67
CA ASP A 445 35.12 17.80 -15.55
C ASP A 445 33.90 18.49 -14.92
N GLN A 446 33.92 19.82 -14.87
CA GLN A 446 32.79 20.66 -14.43
C GLN A 446 32.35 21.62 -15.54
N ALA A 447 32.85 21.44 -16.77
CA ALA A 447 32.47 22.27 -17.89
C ALA A 447 30.95 22.20 -18.12
N PRO A 448 30.29 23.35 -18.39
CA PRO A 448 28.89 23.35 -18.79
C PRO A 448 28.65 22.51 -20.04
N VAL A 449 27.60 21.69 -20.02
CA VAL A 449 27.24 20.79 -21.13
C VAL A 449 26.19 21.42 -22.05
N GLU A 450 26.23 21.08 -23.34
CA GLU A 450 25.28 21.58 -24.34
C GLU A 450 24.00 20.72 -24.39
N LEU A 451 23.02 21.02 -23.53
CA LEU A 451 21.80 20.21 -23.38
C LEU A 451 20.76 20.39 -24.48
N GLU A 452 20.83 21.51 -25.20
CA GLU A 452 19.80 21.88 -26.16
C GLU A 452 19.69 20.89 -27.33
N ILE A 453 20.82 20.48 -27.91
CA ILE A 453 20.86 19.57 -29.06
C ILE A 453 20.24 18.19 -28.72
N PRO A 454 20.62 17.51 -27.62
CA PRO A 454 19.95 16.27 -27.23
C PRO A 454 18.44 16.44 -26.98
N LEU A 455 18.02 17.48 -26.26
CA LEU A 455 16.59 17.68 -25.98
C LEU A 455 15.76 17.92 -27.24
N ARG A 456 16.32 18.54 -28.29
CA ARG A 456 15.63 18.70 -29.60
C ARG A 456 15.38 17.35 -30.29
N ARG A 457 16.24 16.35 -30.08
CA ARG A 457 16.09 15.00 -30.66
C ARG A 457 15.06 14.15 -29.92
N LEU A 458 14.69 14.54 -28.70
CA LEU A 458 13.63 13.93 -27.90
C LEU A 458 12.23 14.42 -28.33
N SER A 459 11.98 14.50 -29.65
CA SER A 459 10.76 15.09 -30.20
C SER A 459 9.48 14.34 -29.81
N GLY A 460 9.62 13.05 -29.50
CA GLY A 460 8.53 12.18 -29.09
C GLY A 460 8.25 12.15 -27.58
N VAL A 461 9.09 12.78 -26.74
CA VAL A 461 8.99 12.63 -25.29
C VAL A 461 7.77 13.38 -24.76
N GLN A 462 6.90 12.64 -24.07
CA GLN A 462 5.71 13.14 -23.39
C GLN A 462 5.96 13.38 -21.91
N LYS A 463 6.83 12.57 -21.28
CA LYS A 463 7.20 12.71 -19.88
C LYS A 463 8.71 12.75 -19.69
N LEU A 464 9.21 13.81 -19.07
CA LEU A 464 10.61 13.99 -18.71
C LEU A 464 10.74 14.14 -17.19
N VAL A 465 11.47 13.24 -16.55
CA VAL A 465 11.92 13.35 -15.16
C VAL A 465 13.42 13.59 -15.14
N TRP A 466 13.84 14.72 -14.60
CA TRP A 466 15.22 15.19 -14.71
C TRP A 466 15.85 15.52 -13.36
N THR A 467 17.07 15.03 -13.16
CA THR A 467 17.92 15.34 -12.00
C THR A 467 19.35 15.55 -12.49
N SER A 468 19.92 16.74 -12.35
CA SER A 468 21.29 17.05 -12.80
C SER A 468 21.86 18.29 -12.13
N ARG A 469 22.94 18.14 -11.37
CA ARG A 469 23.73 19.29 -10.89
C ARG A 469 24.76 19.81 -11.90
N VAL A 470 24.79 19.23 -13.10
CA VAL A 470 25.75 19.63 -14.15
C VAL A 470 25.26 20.94 -14.76
N PRO A 471 26.07 22.01 -14.77
CA PRO A 471 25.72 23.26 -15.42
C PRO A 471 25.47 23.03 -16.92
N VAL A 472 24.54 23.80 -17.47
CA VAL A 472 24.12 23.70 -18.86
C VAL A 472 24.43 25.01 -19.58
N ARG A 473 24.99 24.92 -20.78
CA ARG A 473 25.21 26.06 -21.67
C ARG A 473 24.15 26.06 -22.78
N ARG A 474 23.58 27.23 -23.07
CA ARG A 474 22.74 27.43 -24.26
C ARG A 474 23.60 27.37 -25.53
N ALA A 475 23.05 26.80 -26.59
CA ALA A 475 23.71 26.84 -27.90
C ALA A 475 23.90 28.30 -28.34
N ASP A 476 24.91 28.54 -29.19
CA ASP A 476 25.14 29.88 -29.75
C ASP A 476 23.86 30.37 -30.47
N PRO A 477 23.28 31.53 -30.08
CA PRO A 477 22.13 32.12 -30.75
C PRO A 477 22.31 32.27 -32.26
N GLN A 478 23.54 32.36 -32.75
CA GLN A 478 23.78 32.47 -34.20
C GLN A 478 23.60 31.14 -34.96
N SER A 479 23.40 30.02 -34.26
CA SER A 479 23.18 28.73 -34.90
C SER A 479 21.78 28.67 -35.54
N THR A 480 21.70 28.32 -36.82
CA THR A 480 20.45 28.22 -37.60
C THR A 480 19.42 27.20 -37.07
N LEU A 481 19.76 26.48 -35.99
CA LEU A 481 18.90 25.57 -35.25
C LEU A 481 17.82 26.26 -34.40
N GLU A 482 17.83 27.60 -34.28
CA GLU A 482 16.91 28.38 -33.44
C GLU A 482 15.40 28.12 -33.68
N ARG A 483 14.98 27.58 -34.83
CA ARG A 483 13.54 27.50 -35.17
C ARG A 483 12.81 26.26 -34.70
N ALA A 484 13.49 25.17 -34.34
CA ALA A 484 12.77 23.98 -33.91
C ALA A 484 12.21 24.15 -32.47
N PRO A 485 11.01 23.64 -32.16
CA PRO A 485 10.54 23.61 -30.77
C PRO A 485 11.38 22.63 -29.94
N LEU A 486 11.65 22.98 -28.68
CA LEU A 486 12.27 22.08 -27.71
C LEU A 486 11.20 21.15 -27.13
N LEU A 487 11.39 19.83 -27.21
CA LEU A 487 10.45 18.82 -26.68
C LEU A 487 8.98 19.10 -27.07
N PRO A 488 8.64 19.15 -28.38
CA PRO A 488 7.32 19.56 -28.84
C PRO A 488 6.17 18.74 -28.28
N SER A 489 6.40 17.47 -27.91
CA SER A 489 5.36 16.57 -27.38
C SER A 489 5.27 16.53 -25.85
N LEU A 490 6.03 17.38 -25.14
CA LEU A 490 6.14 17.31 -23.68
C LEU A 490 4.83 17.68 -22.98
N GLU A 491 4.29 16.74 -22.21
CA GLU A 491 3.05 16.87 -21.43
C GLU A 491 3.33 16.94 -19.92
N HIS A 492 4.38 16.24 -19.45
CA HIS A 492 4.77 16.13 -18.06
C HIS A 492 6.26 16.44 -17.88
N LEU A 493 6.57 17.40 -17.02
CA LEU A 493 7.94 17.72 -16.59
C LEU A 493 8.06 17.53 -15.07
N GLU A 494 8.96 16.65 -14.63
CA GLU A 494 9.31 16.47 -13.22
C GLU A 494 10.79 16.83 -13.04
N VAL A 495 11.07 17.74 -12.12
CA VAL A 495 12.41 18.25 -11.86
C VAL A 495 12.73 18.07 -10.38
N ASP A 496 13.83 17.36 -10.12
CA ASP A 496 14.35 17.18 -8.76
C ASP A 496 15.45 18.21 -8.50
N ILE A 497 16.67 17.75 -8.27
CA ILE A 497 17.83 18.61 -8.05
C ILE A 497 18.43 19.04 -9.38
N VAL A 498 18.39 20.34 -9.69
CA VAL A 498 19.00 20.91 -10.90
C VAL A 498 19.86 22.13 -10.63
N ASP A 499 20.84 22.37 -11.51
CA ASP A 499 21.56 23.64 -11.57
C ASP A 499 20.65 24.77 -12.12
N SER A 500 20.90 26.03 -11.72
CA SER A 500 20.06 27.17 -12.13
C SER A 500 20.05 27.39 -13.64
N SER A 501 21.15 27.07 -14.33
CA SER A 501 21.26 27.18 -15.78
C SER A 501 20.29 26.26 -16.54
N PHE A 502 19.82 25.17 -15.93
CA PHE A 502 18.77 24.33 -16.50
C PHE A 502 17.46 25.11 -16.63
N TRP A 503 17.04 25.81 -15.56
CA TRP A 503 15.84 26.63 -15.61
C TRP A 503 16.00 27.81 -16.55
N GLU A 504 17.18 28.42 -16.63
CA GLU A 504 17.45 29.43 -17.65
C GLU A 504 17.19 28.87 -19.05
N LEU A 505 17.73 27.71 -19.42
CA LEU A 505 17.45 27.07 -20.70
C LEU A 505 15.95 26.85 -20.90
N ILE A 506 15.27 26.18 -19.97
CA ILE A 506 13.85 25.81 -20.08
C ILE A 506 12.95 27.06 -20.18
N ASN A 507 13.25 28.14 -19.45
CA ASN A 507 12.51 29.40 -19.51
C ASN A 507 12.55 30.08 -20.89
N ALA A 508 13.53 29.74 -21.74
CA ALA A 508 13.66 30.31 -23.08
C ALA A 508 12.69 29.70 -24.11
N TYR A 509 12.04 28.59 -23.78
CA TYR A 509 11.22 27.81 -24.70
C TYR A 509 9.76 27.74 -24.25
N LYS A 510 8.86 27.52 -25.23
CA LYS A 510 7.45 27.25 -25.00
C LYS A 510 7.14 25.78 -25.21
N PHE A 511 6.46 25.17 -24.25
CA PHE A 511 6.00 23.78 -24.30
C PHE A 511 4.47 23.78 -24.45
N PRO A 512 3.93 23.77 -25.68
CA PRO A 512 2.51 23.99 -25.93
C PRO A 512 1.60 22.92 -25.29
N HIS A 513 2.12 21.72 -25.09
CA HIS A 513 1.42 20.58 -24.53
C HIS A 513 1.71 20.34 -23.03
N LEU A 514 2.56 21.15 -22.39
CA LEU A 514 2.89 20.95 -20.98
C LEU A 514 1.66 21.19 -20.11
N ARG A 515 1.24 20.16 -19.39
CA ARG A 515 0.07 20.16 -18.50
C ARG A 515 0.44 19.81 -17.06
N HIS A 516 1.43 18.94 -16.86
CA HIS A 516 1.83 18.46 -15.54
C HIS A 516 3.24 18.93 -15.21
N LEU A 517 3.40 19.58 -14.05
CA LEU A 517 4.69 20.03 -13.54
C LEU A 517 4.91 19.49 -12.13
N THR A 518 6.03 18.83 -11.88
CA THR A 518 6.43 18.35 -10.55
C THR A 518 7.78 18.95 -10.17
N LEU A 519 7.88 19.54 -8.98
CA LEU A 519 9.06 20.23 -8.46
C LEU A 519 9.46 19.63 -7.11
N HIS A 520 10.71 19.19 -6.93
CA HIS A 520 11.17 18.66 -5.63
C HIS A 520 12.20 19.51 -4.89
N ASP A 521 13.13 20.18 -5.58
CA ASP A 521 14.21 20.94 -4.92
C ASP A 521 14.48 22.33 -5.52
N SER A 522 13.88 22.66 -6.65
CA SER A 522 14.03 23.96 -7.30
C SER A 522 12.78 24.36 -8.06
N ALA A 523 12.61 25.66 -8.31
CA ALA A 523 11.45 26.21 -8.99
C ALA A 523 11.84 26.95 -10.28
N PRO A 524 10.98 26.92 -11.32
CA PRO A 524 11.14 27.76 -12.49
C PRO A 524 10.87 29.24 -12.18
N SER A 525 11.12 30.11 -13.16
CA SER A 525 10.74 31.52 -13.05
C SER A 525 9.22 31.73 -13.06
N GLU A 526 8.75 32.85 -12.50
CA GLU A 526 7.34 33.26 -12.62
C GLU A 526 6.85 33.32 -14.07
N LEU A 527 7.71 33.80 -14.98
CA LEU A 527 7.38 33.94 -16.40
C LEU A 527 7.07 32.57 -17.03
N PHE A 528 7.79 31.53 -16.63
CA PHE A 528 7.53 30.18 -17.09
C PHE A 528 6.16 29.68 -16.64
N LEU A 529 5.83 29.84 -15.35
CA LEU A 529 4.53 29.43 -14.82
C LEU A 529 3.36 30.18 -15.49
N LYS A 530 3.52 31.49 -15.74
CA LYS A 530 2.52 32.32 -16.44
C LYS A 530 2.35 31.95 -17.92
N SER A 531 3.41 31.50 -18.58
CA SER A 531 3.42 31.27 -20.04
C SER A 531 2.93 29.89 -20.45
N HIS A 532 2.74 28.96 -19.50
CA HIS A 532 2.38 27.57 -19.77
C HIS A 532 1.00 27.20 -19.21
N PRO A 533 0.19 26.39 -19.93
CA PRO A 533 -1.14 25.99 -19.48
C PRO A 533 -1.05 24.81 -18.49
N ILE A 534 -0.39 25.01 -17.36
CA ILE A 534 -0.20 23.96 -16.34
C ILE A 534 -1.56 23.68 -15.67
N THR A 535 -2.05 22.45 -15.83
CA THR A 535 -3.31 21.99 -15.22
C THR A 535 -3.08 21.18 -13.95
N GLU A 536 -1.92 20.55 -13.79
CA GLU A 536 -1.52 19.85 -12.57
C GLU A 536 -0.13 20.30 -12.10
N LEU A 537 -0.01 20.65 -10.83
CA LEU A 537 1.23 21.10 -10.22
C LEU A 537 1.49 20.34 -8.92
N ASP A 538 2.63 19.66 -8.81
CA ASP A 538 3.09 19.00 -7.59
C ASP A 538 4.38 19.67 -7.10
N ILE A 539 4.41 20.12 -5.85
CA ILE A 539 5.55 20.83 -5.27
C ILE A 539 5.93 20.15 -3.96
N ALA A 540 7.22 19.88 -3.76
CA ALA A 540 7.70 19.48 -2.45
C ALA A 540 7.53 20.62 -1.43
N ALA A 541 7.08 20.26 -0.23
CA ALA A 541 6.84 21.22 0.85
C ALA A 541 8.10 22.01 1.28
N SER A 542 9.30 21.48 1.00
CA SER A 542 10.58 22.19 1.21
C SER A 542 10.69 23.41 0.31
N ILE A 543 10.44 23.28 -0.99
CA ILE A 543 10.53 24.41 -1.93
C ILE A 543 9.46 25.48 -1.65
N TRP A 544 8.34 25.08 -1.05
CA TRP A 544 7.35 26.08 -0.63
C TRP A 544 7.81 26.84 0.61
N ALA A 545 8.45 26.14 1.56
CA ALA A 545 8.92 26.74 2.81
C ALA A 545 10.13 27.66 2.57
N ASP A 546 11.04 27.25 1.69
CA ASP A 546 12.15 28.06 1.23
C ASP A 546 11.60 29.09 0.23
N SER A 547 11.88 30.38 0.42
CA SER A 547 11.25 31.51 -0.28
C SER A 547 11.43 31.58 -1.81
N ASP A 548 11.93 30.52 -2.42
CA ASP A 548 12.25 30.40 -3.84
C ASP A 548 10.99 30.22 -4.70
N VAL A 549 9.89 29.74 -4.12
CA VAL A 549 8.59 29.68 -4.81
C VAL A 549 7.78 30.96 -4.53
N PRO A 550 7.27 31.62 -5.58
CA PRO A 550 6.32 32.71 -5.41
C PRO A 550 5.10 32.25 -4.61
N ARG A 551 4.82 32.90 -3.48
CA ARG A 551 3.68 32.55 -2.59
C ARG A 551 2.33 32.66 -3.28
N ASN A 552 2.28 33.32 -4.43
CA ASN A 552 1.10 33.51 -5.27
C ASN A 552 1.02 32.51 -6.43
N ILE A 553 1.56 31.29 -6.31
CA ILE A 553 1.63 30.34 -7.43
C ILE A 553 0.28 30.03 -8.08
N LEU A 554 -0.80 30.04 -7.30
CA LEU A 554 -2.16 29.85 -7.82
C LEU A 554 -2.59 30.98 -8.77
N SER A 555 -2.04 32.19 -8.60
CA SER A 555 -2.22 33.30 -9.54
C SER A 555 -1.33 33.21 -10.78
N LEU A 556 -0.21 32.50 -10.68
CA LEU A 556 0.72 32.30 -11.80
C LEU A 556 0.20 31.26 -12.79
N CYS A 557 -0.48 30.23 -12.30
CA CYS A 557 -1.00 29.12 -13.09
C CYS A 557 -2.53 29.23 -13.27
N SER A 558 -2.98 30.10 -14.17
CA SER A 558 -4.43 30.36 -14.39
C SER A 558 -5.23 29.14 -14.87
N ALA A 559 -4.58 28.12 -15.45
CA ALA A 559 -5.20 26.88 -15.91
C ALA A 559 -5.17 25.74 -14.87
N LEU A 560 -4.72 26.00 -13.64
CA LEU A 560 -4.44 24.97 -12.65
C LEU A 560 -5.72 24.34 -12.07
N VAL A 561 -5.92 23.05 -12.36
CA VAL A 561 -7.08 22.25 -11.90
C VAL A 561 -6.74 21.44 -10.65
N SER A 562 -5.53 20.89 -10.56
CA SER A 562 -5.08 20.08 -9.42
C SER A 562 -3.76 20.59 -8.87
N PHE A 563 -3.73 20.87 -7.56
CA PHE A 563 -2.54 21.34 -6.87
C PHE A 563 -2.12 20.35 -5.77
N ASN A 564 -0.91 19.81 -5.84
CA ASN A 564 -0.35 18.87 -4.89
C ASN A 564 0.84 19.50 -4.14
N ILE A 565 0.87 19.31 -2.83
CA ILE A 565 2.03 19.63 -2.00
C ILE A 565 2.51 18.35 -1.32
N THR A 566 3.78 17.99 -1.50
CA THR A 566 4.33 16.72 -1.02
C THR A 566 5.37 16.92 0.10
N TRP A 567 5.11 16.38 1.29
CA TRP A 567 6.06 16.30 2.40
C TRP A 567 6.92 15.05 2.28
N SER A 568 8.21 15.23 2.02
CA SER A 568 9.17 14.14 2.05
C SER A 568 9.62 13.83 3.48
N GLN A 569 10.03 12.60 3.78
CA GLN A 569 10.57 12.27 5.12
C GLN A 569 11.82 13.09 5.46
N SER A 570 12.53 13.57 4.44
CA SER A 570 13.72 14.42 4.55
C SER A 570 13.39 15.91 4.62
N SER A 571 12.13 16.33 4.40
CA SER A 571 11.80 17.75 4.43
C SER A 571 11.89 18.28 5.86
N SER A 572 12.62 19.38 6.03
CA SER A 572 12.63 20.20 7.26
C SER A 572 11.23 20.73 7.61
N ALA A 573 10.33 20.81 6.63
CA ALA A 573 8.94 21.22 6.77
C ALA A 573 8.21 20.37 7.83
N SER A 574 8.13 20.92 9.03
CA SER A 574 7.45 20.34 10.19
C SER A 574 6.39 21.31 10.68
N GLY A 575 5.24 21.31 10.02
CA GLY A 575 4.17 22.23 10.37
C GLY A 575 2.90 21.96 9.58
N PRO A 576 1.83 22.75 9.85
CA PRO A 576 0.65 22.82 9.00
C PRO A 576 1.01 23.14 7.55
N PRO A 577 0.09 22.91 6.60
CA PRO A 577 0.30 23.37 5.24
C PRO A 577 0.57 24.88 5.29
N PRO A 578 1.51 25.35 4.47
CA PRO A 578 1.84 26.76 4.43
C PRO A 578 0.63 27.56 3.95
N GLU A 579 0.55 28.82 4.38
CA GLU A 579 -0.55 29.71 4.03
C GLU A 579 -0.62 29.87 2.51
N ILE A 580 -1.76 29.50 1.93
CA ILE A 580 -2.01 29.64 0.50
C ILE A 580 -2.55 31.05 0.26
N THR A 581 -1.65 31.97 -0.11
CA THR A 581 -2.02 33.35 -0.41
C THR A 581 -2.32 33.52 -1.90
N LEU A 582 -3.45 34.16 -2.20
CA LEU A 582 -3.76 34.64 -3.55
C LEU A 582 -3.48 36.15 -3.61
N SER A 583 -2.92 36.63 -4.72
CA SER A 583 -2.78 38.06 -4.95
C SER A 583 -4.15 38.73 -4.93
N ALA A 584 -4.25 39.96 -4.43
CA ALA A 584 -5.51 40.70 -4.39
C ALA A 584 -6.14 40.77 -5.79
N GLY A 585 -7.40 40.33 -5.90
CA GLY A 585 -8.13 40.27 -7.18
C GLY A 585 -7.85 39.04 -8.05
N SER A 586 -6.94 38.15 -7.65
CA SER A 586 -6.71 36.88 -8.34
C SER A 586 -7.64 35.79 -7.79
N THR A 587 -8.33 35.09 -8.69
CA THR A 587 -9.14 33.91 -8.35
C THR A 587 -8.56 32.68 -9.04
N ALA A 588 -8.38 31.58 -8.32
CA ALA A 588 -8.06 30.28 -8.92
C ALA A 588 -9.36 29.61 -9.39
N ALA A 589 -9.99 30.22 -10.42
CA ALA A 589 -11.37 29.94 -10.82
C ALA A 589 -11.60 28.53 -11.38
N VAL A 590 -10.53 27.80 -11.73
CA VAL A 590 -10.59 26.45 -12.29
C VAL A 590 -10.01 25.38 -11.36
N LEU A 591 -9.53 25.76 -10.17
CA LEU A 591 -8.94 24.81 -9.22
C LEU A 591 -10.04 23.93 -8.61
N GLU A 592 -9.95 22.62 -8.83
CA GLU A 592 -10.95 21.64 -8.38
C GLU A 592 -10.44 20.79 -7.20
N ARG A 593 -9.12 20.57 -7.12
CA ARG A 593 -8.51 19.68 -6.13
C ARG A 593 -7.23 20.24 -5.53
N ILE A 594 -7.09 20.11 -4.21
CA ILE A 594 -5.82 20.27 -3.50
C ILE A 594 -5.45 18.95 -2.82
N THR A 595 -4.22 18.45 -3.02
CA THR A 595 -3.71 17.27 -2.33
C THR A 595 -2.52 17.58 -1.46
N PHE A 596 -2.58 17.21 -0.20
CA PHE A 596 -1.45 17.21 0.72
C PHE A 596 -0.89 15.78 0.81
N GLY A 597 0.18 15.55 0.06
CA GLY A 597 0.90 14.28 -0.03
C GLY A 597 1.87 14.09 1.13
N HIS A 598 1.73 13.03 1.90
CA HIS A 598 2.68 12.69 2.96
C HIS A 598 2.74 11.18 3.15
N ASN A 599 3.74 10.70 3.89
CA ASN A 599 3.77 9.29 4.30
C ASN A 599 2.57 8.99 5.20
N ARG A 600 1.97 7.80 5.06
CA ARG A 600 0.82 7.33 5.84
C ARG A 600 0.98 7.49 7.36
N ASP A 601 2.22 7.46 7.84
CA ASP A 601 2.57 7.58 9.27
C ASP A 601 2.86 9.02 9.75
N PHE A 602 2.79 10.02 8.88
CA PHE A 602 3.14 11.42 9.21
C PHE A 602 2.41 11.93 10.45
N PHE A 603 1.08 11.81 10.49
CA PHE A 603 0.28 12.27 11.62
C PHE A 603 0.31 11.32 12.82
N ARG A 604 0.80 10.09 12.65
CA ARG A 604 0.91 9.12 13.75
C ARG A 604 2.00 9.55 14.72
N GLY A 605 3.12 10.04 14.22
CA GLY A 605 4.19 10.62 15.03
C GLY A 605 3.95 12.08 15.44
N ARG A 606 2.91 12.73 14.90
CA ARG A 606 2.64 14.18 15.06
C ARG A 606 1.18 14.46 15.40
N ALA A 607 0.63 13.72 16.36
CA ALA A 607 -0.76 13.89 16.79
C ALA A 607 -1.09 15.31 17.25
N SER A 608 -0.10 16.02 17.83
CA SER A 608 -0.22 17.43 18.26
C SER A 608 -0.38 18.42 17.11
N GLU A 609 0.06 18.08 15.89
CA GLU A 609 -0.05 18.95 14.73
C GLU A 609 -1.40 18.82 14.01
N GLN A 610 -2.14 17.72 14.24
CA GLN A 610 -3.42 17.49 13.56
C GLN A 610 -4.43 18.63 13.76
N PRO A 611 -4.61 19.24 14.96
CA PRO A 611 -5.51 20.38 15.14
C PRO A 611 -5.10 21.59 14.30
N ARG A 612 -3.79 21.91 14.24
CA ARG A 612 -3.27 23.04 13.44
C ARG A 612 -3.48 22.81 11.95
N TRP A 613 -3.27 21.59 11.47
CA TRP A 613 -3.57 21.21 10.10
C TRP A 613 -5.06 21.33 9.79
N ALA A 614 -5.91 20.74 10.63
CA ALA A 614 -7.36 20.78 10.47
C ALA A 614 -7.87 22.23 10.40
N GLN A 615 -7.37 23.10 11.28
CA GLN A 615 -7.67 24.53 11.27
C GLN A 615 -7.19 25.21 9.97
N ALA A 616 -5.93 25.01 9.58
CA ALA A 616 -5.37 25.61 8.37
C ALA A 616 -6.14 25.23 7.09
N LEU A 617 -6.69 24.01 7.03
CA LEU A 617 -7.54 23.59 5.90
C LEU A 617 -8.89 24.29 5.89
N VAL A 618 -9.49 24.52 7.05
CA VAL A 618 -10.78 25.21 7.19
C VAL A 618 -10.66 26.71 6.93
N GLU A 619 -9.48 27.29 7.19
CA GLU A 619 -9.19 28.72 6.99
C GLU A 619 -8.76 29.07 5.55
N LEU A 620 -8.80 28.11 4.63
CA LEU A 620 -8.47 28.38 3.22
C LEU A 620 -9.44 29.40 2.60
N PRO A 621 -8.96 30.27 1.69
CA PRO A 621 -9.79 31.32 1.09
C PRO A 621 -10.71 30.78 -0.01
N PHE A 622 -11.75 30.03 0.36
CA PHE A 622 -12.66 29.34 -0.57
C PHE A 622 -13.36 30.27 -1.56
N GLU A 623 -13.66 31.51 -1.17
CA GLU A 623 -14.24 32.53 -2.06
C GLU A 623 -13.37 32.81 -3.29
N SER A 624 -12.04 32.66 -3.14
CA SER A 624 -11.09 32.85 -4.22
C SER A 624 -10.84 31.57 -5.03
N MET A 625 -11.47 30.45 -4.66
CA MET A 625 -11.34 29.13 -5.28
C MET A 625 -12.73 28.47 -5.48
N PRO A 626 -13.64 29.11 -6.25
CA PRO A 626 -15.06 28.75 -6.26
C PRO A 626 -15.38 27.36 -6.83
N LYS A 627 -14.43 26.70 -7.53
CA LYS A 627 -14.59 25.34 -8.06
C LYS A 627 -13.93 24.26 -7.20
N LEU A 628 -13.28 24.64 -6.10
CA LEU A 628 -12.60 23.67 -5.24
C LEU A 628 -13.65 22.75 -4.63
N GLY A 629 -13.61 21.47 -5.00
CA GLY A 629 -14.56 20.46 -4.53
C GLY A 629 -13.91 19.38 -3.66
N GLU A 630 -12.60 19.22 -3.73
CA GLU A 630 -11.88 18.15 -3.03
C GLU A 630 -10.58 18.64 -2.39
N ILE A 631 -10.43 18.38 -1.09
CA ILE A 631 -9.16 18.44 -0.39
C ILE A 631 -8.77 17.01 0.02
N ARG A 632 -7.63 16.55 -0.49
CA ARG A 632 -7.11 15.20 -0.21
C ARG A 632 -5.92 15.26 0.71
N VAL A 633 -5.90 14.45 1.77
CA VAL A 633 -4.78 14.36 2.70
C VAL A 633 -4.28 12.92 2.77
N LYS A 634 -3.13 12.62 2.16
CA LYS A 634 -2.70 11.22 1.86
C LYS A 634 -2.38 10.33 3.06
N GLY A 635 -2.30 10.84 4.27
CA GLY A 635 -2.24 10.00 5.46
C GLY A 635 -3.14 10.53 6.58
N LEU A 636 -4.16 11.30 6.21
CA LEU A 636 -5.39 11.32 6.99
C LEU A 636 -5.91 9.89 7.05
N GLN A 637 -6.28 9.45 8.25
CA GLN A 637 -6.94 8.18 8.48
C GLN A 637 -8.24 8.46 9.19
N TRP A 638 -9.35 8.07 8.58
CA TRP A 638 -10.64 8.22 9.23
C TRP A 638 -10.70 7.36 10.50
N PRO A 639 -11.25 7.90 11.59
CA PRO A 639 -11.40 7.16 12.82
C PRO A 639 -12.31 5.96 12.61
N LEU A 640 -11.92 4.82 13.15
CA LEU A 640 -12.61 3.55 12.91
C LEU A 640 -13.57 3.20 14.03
N THR A 641 -13.34 3.74 15.22
CA THR A 641 -14.11 3.49 16.44
C THR A 641 -14.88 4.74 16.90
N GLN A 642 -15.98 4.54 17.63
CA GLN A 642 -16.80 5.64 18.18
C GLN A 642 -15.99 6.62 19.04
N ARG A 643 -14.99 6.11 19.75
CA ARG A 643 -14.14 6.94 20.62
C ARG A 643 -13.14 7.75 19.82
N GLU A 644 -12.54 7.17 18.79
CA GLU A 644 -11.66 7.91 17.88
C GLU A 644 -12.45 9.01 17.17
N ILE A 645 -13.69 8.74 16.78
CA ILE A 645 -14.61 9.73 16.19
C ILE A 645 -14.71 10.96 17.11
N GLY A 646 -15.01 10.76 18.39
CA GLY A 646 -15.14 11.87 19.35
C GLY A 646 -13.85 12.65 19.65
N LYS A 647 -12.68 12.16 19.22
CA LYS A 647 -11.37 12.83 19.40
C LYS A 647 -10.76 13.32 18.09
N CYS A 648 -11.33 12.93 16.96
CA CYS A 648 -10.71 13.15 15.66
C CYS A 648 -11.04 14.56 15.16
N VAL A 649 -10.04 15.43 15.18
CA VAL A 649 -10.15 16.81 14.68
C VAL A 649 -10.52 16.88 13.20
N TRP A 650 -10.19 15.87 12.41
CA TRP A 650 -10.51 15.80 10.99
C TRP A 650 -12.01 15.67 10.71
N ILE A 651 -12.80 15.16 11.67
CA ILE A 651 -14.26 15.11 11.51
C ILE A 651 -14.84 16.51 11.53
N GLY A 652 -14.46 17.31 12.54
CA GLY A 652 -14.91 18.70 12.64
C GLY A 652 -14.51 19.49 11.39
N ALA A 653 -13.25 19.38 10.95
CA ALA A 653 -12.80 20.01 9.71
C ALA A 653 -13.58 19.50 8.48
N SER A 654 -13.84 18.19 8.37
CA SER A 654 -14.62 17.65 7.25
C SER A 654 -16.06 18.16 7.22
N GLU A 655 -16.67 18.37 8.39
CA GLU A 655 -18.04 18.87 8.50
C GLU A 655 -18.08 20.37 8.14
N THR A 656 -17.14 21.17 8.65
CA THR A 656 -17.02 22.59 8.28
C THR A 656 -16.69 22.78 6.80
N LEU A 657 -15.79 21.98 6.23
CA LEU A 657 -15.49 22.03 4.79
C LEU A 657 -16.70 21.69 3.92
N ALA A 658 -17.56 20.77 4.39
CA ALA A 658 -18.78 20.42 3.67
C ALA A 658 -19.79 21.58 3.61
N GLU A 659 -19.79 22.50 4.58
CA GLU A 659 -20.61 23.73 4.54
C GLU A 659 -20.21 24.64 3.37
N SER A 660 -18.93 24.60 2.98
CA SER A 660 -18.38 25.30 1.82
C SER A 660 -18.43 24.47 0.52
N ASN A 661 -19.18 23.35 0.48
CA ASN A 661 -19.20 22.38 -0.63
C ASN A 661 -17.85 21.71 -0.95
N VAL A 662 -16.91 21.68 0.00
CA VAL A 662 -15.59 21.05 -0.16
C VAL A 662 -15.55 19.71 0.57
N SER A 663 -15.16 18.64 -0.14
CA SER A 663 -14.98 17.31 0.46
C SER A 663 -13.55 17.10 0.97
N LEU A 664 -13.40 16.84 2.27
CA LEU A 664 -12.15 16.30 2.82
C LEU A 664 -12.10 14.78 2.60
N VAL A 665 -11.04 14.29 1.96
CA VAL A 665 -10.86 12.86 1.64
C VAL A 665 -9.48 12.35 2.07
N ASP A 666 -9.42 11.05 2.35
CA ASP A 666 -8.17 10.35 2.67
C ASP A 666 -7.36 10.00 1.40
N ALA A 667 -6.27 9.24 1.57
CA ALA A 667 -5.40 8.81 0.48
C ALA A 667 -6.11 8.09 -0.67
N VAL A 668 -7.20 7.38 -0.38
CA VAL A 668 -7.96 6.57 -1.35
C VAL A 668 -9.19 7.31 -1.88
N GLY A 669 -9.36 8.59 -1.53
CA GLY A 669 -10.52 9.39 -1.94
C GLY A 669 -11.77 9.08 -1.12
N LYS A 670 -11.66 8.38 0.02
CA LYS A 670 -12.79 8.13 0.90
C LYS A 670 -13.08 9.40 1.70
N LYS A 671 -14.31 9.91 1.60
CA LYS A 671 -14.81 11.00 2.44
C LYS A 671 -15.32 10.50 3.78
N TRP A 672 -15.30 11.36 4.79
CA TRP A 672 -16.05 11.12 6.01
C TRP A 672 -17.54 10.98 5.69
N ARG A 673 -18.16 9.92 6.20
CA ARG A 673 -19.61 9.77 6.16
C ARG A 673 -20.10 9.96 7.58
N SER A 674 -20.85 11.03 7.82
CA SER A 674 -21.49 11.25 9.10
C SER A 674 -22.30 10.01 9.45
N ARG A 675 -21.90 9.34 10.53
CA ARG A 675 -22.65 8.19 11.03
C ARG A 675 -23.88 8.75 11.70
N LEU A 676 -25.05 8.15 11.44
CA LEU A 676 -26.28 8.47 12.16
C LEU A 676 -25.96 8.55 13.64
N GLN A 677 -25.90 9.77 14.17
CA GLN A 677 -25.91 9.96 15.60
C GLN A 677 -27.27 9.40 16.01
N THR A 678 -27.27 8.27 16.70
CA THR A 678 -28.46 7.84 17.43
C THR A 678 -28.77 9.01 18.34
N ARG A 679 -29.75 9.85 17.96
CA ARG A 679 -30.25 10.92 18.81
C ARG A 679 -30.40 10.26 20.16
N GLY A 680 -29.61 10.72 21.12
CA GLY A 680 -29.65 10.20 22.48
C GLY A 680 -31.05 10.48 22.98
N GLY A 681 -31.96 9.54 22.74
CA GLY A 681 -33.25 9.53 23.37
C GLY A 681 -32.92 9.51 24.84
N LYS A 682 -33.25 10.61 25.52
CA LYS A 682 -33.44 10.58 26.97
C LYS A 682 -34.52 9.51 27.16
N ALA A 683 -34.07 8.29 27.46
CA ALA A 683 -34.90 7.16 27.84
C ALA A 683 -35.30 7.34 29.30
#